data_AF-A0A2V7ATR3-F1
#
_entry.id   AF-A0A2V7ATR3-F1
#
_cell.length_a   1.000
_cell.length_b   1.000
_cell.length_c   1.000
_cell.angle_alpha   90.00
_cell.angle_beta   90.00
_cell.angle_gamma   90.00
#
_symmetry.space_group_name_H-M   'P 1'
#
loop_
_entity.id
_entity.type
_entity.pdbx_description
1 polymer ?
#
loop_
_entity_poly.entity_id
_entity_poly.type
_entity_poly.pdbx_seq_one_letter_code
_entity_poly.pdbx_strand_id
1 'polypeptide(L)'
;MCGIAGVIGEAPPDLLPAMLDLLRHRGPDDMGVHAEPGVALGMTRLAIIDLVTGRQPMSDADERFWLVFNGEIYNFRELRAELEARGRRFRTQSDTEVILQAYATFGEACVERLRGMFALALWDRARRALFLARDRLGKKPLYYWQHGGLLAFASEPKALLRHPAVSRDVDWAAFHHYLAFGYTPGRSSIYAGMLKLPPAHTATLVDGRLTLSRYWQLPPGPAAVLPASIEDTAATLREQLRDAVRLRLESDVPLGVFLSGGIDSSAVVASMREVTSGRITTVSIGFARAFASYDELPYARLVAERFGTDHHEEVLEPNVAELLPTIVRHFDEPFADSSAVPTFAVAQATARLVKVALSGIGGDETFGGYPRYLGVRASELYARLPRAARRAAGALAQALVRESRTSRNLGGWVRRFAAGAEAPLPERYLRWTRFFGDEELARLATPALGALLTSSVDAAQRSAFETHGHGDPLDGAFRIDLATYLPDDLLVMADRMSMANSLELRAPFCDHRLVEASLAIPPSVKIPGRRLKGLLKTAFADVLPRPVLEHRKQGFMIPLGAWLTSDLRATLEDLLAPSLVAARGLFEPAEVERLRREHAGGARDHADRLFTLMMTELWIREYLDRGGQWSLGGAHARGTRAGRPVVARPRTLRILMVSDVSPARPEGGAERMLREQASRLAALGHRVRVVSRAHADGGQAPLDLAGVHVRHFPMDHRSVAGFVRTSILAARRATSADLAESPADVLHLYQPLAGYGALLSPAARRLPMLYTFHSPAPLEYRARHGMTRRHRGGLAGGFGAAALWLVERACLRRARLIHVLSDFSAGQLETLYRIPPERIVKIPGAVELERFRPAADRAAVRRALGLPEGRPLLLTVRNLERRMGLDLLLRAMARVKARVPEALLLLGGAGSLRGELEALGAALGLDGHVRFLGFIPDRTLPAFYQAADVFVLPTRELEGFGLVTVEALACGTPVLGTRVGATPEILAPLSPSLIFRGLAPETLADDLTGLLERLTDPADAARLRAECRRHAEAHYGWDRAIAALAEALERVAGMQ
;
A
#
# COMPACT_ATOMS: atom_id res chain seq x y z
N MET A 1 -12.96 8.70 4.44
CA MET A 1 -11.77 8.65 3.54
C MET A 1 -11.86 7.55 2.49
N CYS A 2 -11.39 7.78 1.26
CA CYS A 2 -11.68 6.87 0.14
C CYS A 2 -10.56 6.90 -0.93
N GLY A 3 -10.60 5.98 -1.88
CA GLY A 3 -10.00 6.17 -3.20
C GLY A 3 -11.10 6.41 -4.22
N ILE A 4 -11.00 7.42 -5.07
CA ILE A 4 -11.97 7.66 -6.16
C ILE A 4 -11.27 7.54 -7.52
N ALA A 5 -11.99 7.02 -8.50
CA ALA A 5 -11.57 6.92 -9.89
C ALA A 5 -12.77 7.05 -10.83
N GLY A 6 -12.54 7.50 -12.05
CA GLY A 6 -13.60 7.50 -13.06
C GLY A 6 -13.08 7.83 -14.45
N VAL A 7 -13.92 7.53 -15.43
CA VAL A 7 -13.60 7.60 -16.85
C VAL A 7 -14.84 8.11 -17.61
N ILE A 8 -14.66 9.15 -18.42
CA ILE A 8 -15.67 9.73 -19.32
C ILE A 8 -15.17 9.61 -20.76
N GLY A 9 -15.91 8.89 -21.59
CA GLY A 9 -15.53 8.50 -22.95
C GLY A 9 -15.47 6.98 -23.12
N GLU A 10 -15.12 6.51 -24.32
CA GLU A 10 -14.94 5.08 -24.58
C GLU A 10 -13.69 4.56 -23.87
N ALA A 11 -13.86 3.53 -23.05
CA ALA A 11 -12.77 2.90 -22.32
C ALA A 11 -12.99 1.38 -22.18
N PRO A 12 -11.91 0.59 -22.03
CA PRO A 12 -12.03 -0.83 -21.74
C PRO A 12 -12.86 -1.06 -20.46
N PRO A 13 -13.82 -2.01 -20.45
CA PRO A 13 -14.66 -2.28 -19.28
C PRO A 13 -13.87 -2.59 -18.00
N ASP A 14 -12.72 -3.25 -18.14
CA ASP A 14 -11.87 -3.66 -17.02
C ASP A 14 -10.96 -2.55 -16.49
N LEU A 15 -10.92 -1.38 -17.14
CA LEU A 15 -10.04 -0.29 -16.74
C LEU A 15 -10.39 0.23 -15.35
N LEU A 16 -11.66 0.59 -15.11
CA LEU A 16 -12.07 1.14 -13.82
C LEU A 16 -11.86 0.13 -12.67
N PRO A 17 -12.25 -1.15 -12.78
CA PRO A 17 -11.89 -2.16 -11.77
C PRO A 17 -10.39 -2.22 -11.48
N ALA A 18 -9.54 -2.22 -12.52
CA ALA A 18 -8.09 -2.23 -12.34
C ALA A 18 -7.54 -0.95 -11.68
N MET A 19 -8.19 0.20 -11.91
CA MET A 19 -7.89 1.45 -11.20
C MET A 19 -8.24 1.34 -9.72
N LEU A 20 -9.44 0.84 -9.39
CA LEU A 20 -9.93 0.72 -8.02
C LEU A 20 -9.12 -0.28 -7.19
N ASP A 21 -8.64 -1.37 -7.79
CA ASP A 21 -7.78 -2.34 -7.10
C ASP A 21 -6.50 -1.70 -6.56
N LEU A 22 -5.90 -0.78 -7.31
CA LEU A 22 -4.72 -0.02 -6.86
C LEU A 22 -5.02 1.03 -5.78
N LEU A 23 -6.30 1.36 -5.57
CA LEU A 23 -6.75 2.33 -4.59
C LEU A 23 -7.31 1.68 -3.32
N ARG A 24 -7.30 0.35 -3.23
CA ARG A 24 -7.91 -0.41 -2.12
C ARG A 24 -7.26 -0.11 -0.77
N HIS A 25 -5.95 0.18 -0.72
CA HIS A 25 -5.27 0.59 0.53
C HIS A 25 -5.91 1.83 1.16
N ARG A 26 -6.54 2.69 0.34
CA ARG A 26 -7.22 3.89 0.83
C ARG A 26 -8.60 3.64 1.40
N GLY A 27 -9.21 2.51 1.05
CA GLY A 27 -10.59 2.21 1.38
C GLY A 27 -10.83 0.71 1.39
N PRO A 28 -10.39 0.00 2.44
CA PRO A 28 -10.45 -1.46 2.48
C PRO A 28 -11.84 -2.00 2.86
N ASP A 29 -12.78 -1.15 3.31
CA ASP A 29 -14.05 -1.59 3.90
C ASP A 29 -15.14 -1.88 2.83
N ASP A 30 -15.15 -1.16 1.72
CA ASP A 30 -16.15 -1.31 0.65
C ASP A 30 -15.60 -0.87 -0.72
N MET A 31 -16.24 -1.30 -1.80
CA MET A 31 -15.96 -0.86 -3.17
C MET A 31 -17.27 -0.73 -3.95
N GLY A 32 -17.42 0.36 -4.71
CA GLY A 32 -18.60 0.60 -5.53
C GLY A 32 -18.26 1.14 -6.90
N VAL A 33 -19.14 0.85 -7.87
CA VAL A 33 -19.05 1.28 -9.27
C VAL A 33 -20.43 1.69 -9.76
N HIS A 34 -20.47 2.80 -10.49
CA HIS A 34 -21.58 3.23 -11.33
C HIS A 34 -21.06 3.29 -12.76
N ALA A 35 -21.73 2.60 -13.69
CA ALA A 35 -21.35 2.59 -15.08
C ALA A 35 -22.58 2.74 -15.97
N GLU A 36 -22.49 3.64 -16.94
CA GLU A 36 -23.43 3.80 -18.05
C GLU A 36 -22.64 4.05 -19.36
N PRO A 37 -23.25 3.98 -20.55
CA PRO A 37 -22.52 4.15 -21.81
C PRO A 37 -21.68 5.44 -21.86
N GLY A 38 -20.34 5.26 -21.91
CA GLY A 38 -19.37 6.34 -21.94
C GLY A 38 -19.06 7.00 -20.60
N VAL A 39 -19.55 6.47 -19.47
CA VAL A 39 -19.32 7.03 -18.13
C VAL A 39 -19.12 5.89 -17.13
N ALA A 40 -18.03 5.94 -16.38
CA ALA A 40 -17.79 5.04 -15.27
C ALA A 40 -17.23 5.81 -14.08
N LEU A 41 -17.86 5.71 -12.92
CA LEU A 41 -17.41 6.28 -11.65
C LEU A 41 -17.24 5.15 -10.64
N GLY A 42 -16.18 5.19 -9.85
CA GLY A 42 -15.92 4.16 -8.87
C GLY A 42 -15.18 4.67 -7.65
N MET A 43 -15.29 3.92 -6.56
CA MET A 43 -14.61 4.25 -5.32
C MET A 43 -14.28 3.03 -4.46
N THR A 44 -13.28 3.20 -3.59
CA THR A 44 -12.95 2.32 -2.47
C THR A 44 -13.18 3.10 -1.17
N ARG A 45 -13.84 2.50 -0.18
CA ARG A 45 -14.35 3.20 1.01
C ARG A 45 -13.59 2.80 2.28
N LEU A 46 -13.15 3.78 3.06
CA LEU A 46 -12.90 3.63 4.51
C LEU A 46 -14.12 4.20 5.23
N ALA A 47 -14.91 3.34 5.84
CA ALA A 47 -16.18 3.70 6.46
C ALA A 47 -15.93 4.39 7.82
N ILE A 48 -16.31 5.68 7.90
CA ILE A 48 -16.09 6.56 9.08
C ILE A 48 -17.39 7.19 9.57
N ILE A 49 -18.18 7.79 8.66
CA ILE A 49 -19.53 8.29 8.93
C ILE A 49 -20.54 7.45 8.15
N ASP A 50 -21.65 7.13 8.81
CA ASP A 50 -22.80 6.38 8.27
C ASP A 50 -22.35 5.05 7.69
N LEU A 51 -21.85 4.18 8.57
CA LEU A 51 -21.19 2.92 8.22
C LEU A 51 -22.06 2.02 7.31
N VAL A 52 -23.39 2.12 7.45
CA VAL A 52 -24.36 1.27 6.75
C VAL A 52 -24.84 1.89 5.44
N THR A 53 -25.29 3.15 5.44
CA THR A 53 -26.01 3.74 4.30
C THR A 53 -25.19 4.73 3.49
N GLY A 54 -24.01 5.15 3.97
CA GLY A 54 -23.10 6.05 3.26
C GLY A 54 -22.30 5.41 2.10
N ARG A 55 -22.87 4.42 1.40
CA ARG A 55 -22.22 3.76 0.26
C ARG A 55 -22.08 4.72 -0.92
N GLN A 56 -21.07 4.49 -1.74
CA GLN A 56 -20.77 5.29 -2.93
C GLN A 56 -20.36 4.36 -4.09
N PRO A 57 -20.55 4.76 -5.37
CA PRO A 57 -21.14 6.02 -5.84
C PRO A 57 -22.57 6.23 -5.36
N MET A 58 -22.88 7.44 -4.92
CA MET A 58 -24.18 7.80 -4.36
C MET A 58 -24.98 8.58 -5.40
N SER A 59 -26.27 8.28 -5.55
CA SER A 59 -27.17 9.02 -6.42
C SER A 59 -28.16 9.88 -5.65
N ASP A 60 -28.83 10.82 -6.33
CA ASP A 60 -30.07 11.43 -5.84
C ASP A 60 -31.29 10.52 -6.10
N ALA A 61 -32.49 10.97 -5.70
CA ALA A 61 -33.70 10.14 -5.78
C ALA A 61 -34.08 9.77 -7.22
N ASP A 62 -33.81 10.67 -8.17
CA ASP A 62 -34.15 10.53 -9.58
C ASP A 62 -32.99 9.95 -10.41
N GLU A 63 -31.89 9.55 -9.77
CA GLU A 63 -30.65 9.07 -10.41
C GLU A 63 -30.10 10.03 -11.49
N ARG A 64 -30.37 11.32 -11.33
CA ARG A 64 -29.85 12.38 -12.19
C ARG A 64 -28.40 12.69 -11.86
N PHE A 65 -28.06 12.75 -10.58
CA PHE A 65 -26.73 13.06 -10.09
C PHE A 65 -26.07 11.81 -9.52
N TRP A 66 -24.81 11.56 -9.87
CA TRP A 66 -24.00 10.47 -9.31
C TRP A 66 -22.69 11.02 -8.76
N LEU A 67 -22.41 10.77 -7.48
CA LEU A 67 -21.26 11.32 -6.76
C LEU A 67 -20.32 10.22 -6.27
N VAL A 68 -19.03 10.41 -6.49
CA VAL A 68 -17.96 9.77 -5.71
C VAL A 68 -17.14 10.84 -5.00
N PHE A 69 -16.73 10.54 -3.77
CA PHE A 69 -16.20 11.49 -2.82
C PHE A 69 -15.14 10.84 -1.93
N ASN A 70 -13.96 11.46 -1.90
CA ASN A 70 -12.88 11.18 -0.96
C ASN A 70 -12.68 12.39 -0.05
N GLY A 71 -13.14 12.29 1.19
CA GLY A 71 -13.03 13.40 2.12
C GLY A 71 -13.92 13.27 3.35
N GLU A 72 -14.14 14.41 3.99
CA GLU A 72 -15.08 14.64 5.08
C GLU A 72 -15.59 16.08 5.01
N ILE A 73 -16.92 16.29 5.07
CA ILE A 73 -17.53 17.63 5.14
C ILE A 73 -17.94 17.93 6.59
N TYR A 74 -17.07 18.62 7.32
CA TYR A 74 -17.24 18.81 8.76
C TYR A 74 -18.48 19.63 9.15
N ASN A 75 -18.96 20.54 8.28
CA ASN A 75 -20.19 21.29 8.52
C ASN A 75 -21.46 20.64 7.94
N PHE A 76 -21.43 19.33 7.64
CA PHE A 76 -22.55 18.67 6.96
C PHE A 76 -23.87 18.76 7.73
N ARG A 77 -23.87 18.72 9.08
CA ARG A 77 -25.09 18.85 9.89
C ARG A 77 -25.73 20.23 9.74
N GLU A 78 -24.93 21.29 9.79
CA GLU A 78 -25.38 22.67 9.61
C GLU A 78 -25.93 22.87 8.20
N LEU A 79 -25.21 22.36 7.19
CA LEU A 79 -25.62 22.47 5.79
C LEU A 79 -26.85 21.60 5.47
N ARG A 80 -27.01 20.45 6.13
CA ARG A 80 -28.21 19.61 6.03
C ARG A 80 -29.44 20.37 6.52
N ALA A 81 -29.39 20.97 7.70
CA ALA A 81 -30.48 21.77 8.24
C ALA A 81 -30.83 22.95 7.31
N GLU A 82 -29.80 23.60 6.74
CA GLU A 82 -29.96 24.68 5.76
C GLU A 82 -30.70 24.20 4.48
N LEU A 83 -30.41 23.00 4.00
CA LEU A 83 -31.01 22.39 2.81
C LEU A 83 -32.42 21.85 3.07
N GLU A 84 -32.67 21.28 4.26
CA GLU A 84 -34.00 20.84 4.71
C GLU A 84 -34.96 22.03 4.82
N ALA A 85 -34.49 23.17 5.35
CA ALA A 85 -35.26 24.41 5.37
C ALA A 85 -35.61 24.94 3.98
N ARG A 86 -34.87 24.54 2.94
CA ARG A 86 -35.15 24.82 1.52
C ARG A 86 -35.95 23.71 0.83
N GLY A 87 -36.45 22.73 1.58
CA GLY A 87 -37.31 21.66 1.08
C GLY A 87 -36.58 20.45 0.50
N ARG A 88 -35.25 20.35 0.62
CA ARG A 88 -34.51 19.13 0.23
C ARG A 88 -34.82 17.99 1.20
N ARG A 89 -34.86 16.77 0.70
CA ARG A 89 -35.07 15.54 1.48
C ARG A 89 -33.83 14.67 1.41
N PHE A 90 -33.56 13.94 2.49
CA PHE A 90 -32.39 13.10 2.65
C PHE A 90 -32.80 11.64 2.93
N ARG A 91 -32.03 10.69 2.38
CA ARG A 91 -32.24 9.24 2.51
C ARG A 91 -31.23 8.57 3.45
N THR A 92 -30.10 9.22 3.68
CA THR A 92 -28.94 8.74 4.45
C THR A 92 -28.55 9.78 5.49
N GLN A 93 -27.67 9.42 6.42
CA GLN A 93 -27.07 10.36 7.38
C GLN A 93 -25.65 10.78 6.97
N SER A 94 -25.19 10.32 5.80
CA SER A 94 -23.86 10.61 5.29
C SER A 94 -23.70 12.06 4.84
N ASP A 95 -22.52 12.61 5.12
CA ASP A 95 -22.03 13.87 4.58
C ASP A 95 -22.00 13.88 3.03
N THR A 96 -21.87 12.71 2.41
CA THR A 96 -21.89 12.53 0.95
C THR A 96 -23.22 12.99 0.35
N GLU A 97 -24.35 12.67 0.98
CA GLU A 97 -25.65 13.11 0.47
C GLU A 97 -25.82 14.62 0.59
N VAL A 98 -25.24 15.25 1.60
CA VAL A 98 -25.23 16.71 1.76
C VAL A 98 -24.56 17.39 0.56
N ILE A 99 -23.48 16.82 0.02
CA ILE A 99 -22.85 17.32 -1.20
C ILE A 99 -23.81 17.21 -2.40
N LEU A 100 -24.44 16.05 -2.60
CA LEU A 100 -25.41 15.85 -3.69
C LEU A 100 -26.56 16.86 -3.63
N GLN A 101 -27.16 17.02 -2.46
CA GLN A 101 -28.28 17.94 -2.25
C GLN A 101 -27.84 19.42 -2.37
N ALA A 102 -26.61 19.75 -1.92
CA ALA A 102 -26.03 21.08 -2.10
C ALA A 102 -25.78 21.39 -3.58
N TYR A 103 -25.24 20.45 -4.37
CA TYR A 103 -25.06 20.62 -5.81
C TYR A 103 -26.42 20.78 -6.52
N ALA A 104 -27.41 19.97 -6.16
CA ALA A 104 -28.76 20.10 -6.73
C ALA A 104 -29.43 21.45 -6.43
N THR A 105 -29.04 22.12 -5.32
CA THR A 105 -29.60 23.41 -4.90
C THR A 105 -28.81 24.61 -5.43
N PHE A 106 -27.49 24.55 -5.38
CA PHE A 106 -26.59 25.68 -5.66
C PHE A 106 -25.76 25.49 -6.94
N GLY A 107 -25.87 24.34 -7.61
CA GLY A 107 -25.02 23.96 -8.73
C GLY A 107 -23.55 23.87 -8.31
N GLU A 108 -22.66 24.28 -9.20
CA GLU A 108 -21.20 24.24 -9.00
C GLU A 108 -20.73 25.13 -7.83
N ALA A 109 -21.52 26.15 -7.45
CA ALA A 109 -21.22 27.03 -6.31
C ALA A 109 -21.40 26.35 -4.94
N CYS A 110 -21.90 25.10 -4.89
CA CYS A 110 -22.03 24.35 -3.65
C CYS A 110 -20.69 24.23 -2.89
N VAL A 111 -19.57 24.18 -3.60
CA VAL A 111 -18.21 24.06 -3.02
C VAL A 111 -17.84 25.23 -2.09
N GLU A 112 -18.45 26.40 -2.27
CA GLU A 112 -18.22 27.56 -1.41
C GLU A 112 -18.80 27.34 0.00
N ARG A 113 -19.86 26.53 0.12
CA ARG A 113 -20.52 26.19 1.39
C ARG A 113 -19.84 25.04 2.13
N LEU A 114 -19.01 24.25 1.45
CA LEU A 114 -18.36 23.08 2.04
C LEU A 114 -17.18 23.50 2.94
N ARG A 115 -17.24 23.16 4.23
CA ARG A 115 -16.11 23.27 5.18
C ARG A 115 -15.60 21.87 5.49
N GLY A 116 -14.55 21.45 4.80
CA GLY A 116 -14.08 20.07 4.85
C GLY A 116 -12.70 19.86 4.27
N MET A 117 -12.35 18.58 4.10
CA MET A 117 -11.26 18.11 3.24
C MET A 117 -11.89 17.22 2.18
N PHE A 118 -11.64 17.45 0.90
CA PHE A 118 -12.39 16.74 -0.14
C PHE A 118 -11.73 16.77 -1.50
N ALA A 119 -11.85 15.65 -2.19
CA ALA A 119 -11.80 15.52 -3.64
C ALA A 119 -13.08 14.80 -4.06
N LEU A 120 -13.83 15.37 -4.99
CA LEU A 120 -15.12 14.80 -5.42
C LEU A 120 -15.26 14.83 -6.94
N ALA A 121 -16.07 13.91 -7.44
CA ALA A 121 -16.50 13.84 -8.83
C ALA A 121 -18.00 13.56 -8.89
N LEU A 122 -18.74 14.45 -9.55
CA LEU A 122 -20.19 14.37 -9.72
C LEU A 122 -20.53 14.34 -11.20
N TRP A 123 -21.33 13.36 -11.61
CA TRP A 123 -21.90 13.27 -12.94
C TRP A 123 -23.34 13.79 -12.93
N ASP A 124 -23.63 14.85 -13.72
CA ASP A 124 -24.99 15.30 -14.02
C ASP A 124 -25.44 14.69 -15.35
N ARG A 125 -26.30 13.69 -15.26
CA ARG A 125 -26.81 12.92 -16.40
C ARG A 125 -27.63 13.78 -17.36
N ALA A 126 -28.38 14.77 -16.84
CA ALA A 126 -29.21 15.64 -17.66
C ALA A 126 -28.37 16.62 -18.49
N ARG A 127 -27.28 17.14 -17.91
CA ARG A 127 -26.32 18.02 -18.59
C ARG A 127 -25.22 17.27 -19.35
N ARG A 128 -25.13 15.94 -19.17
CA ARG A 128 -23.98 15.12 -19.60
C ARG A 128 -22.64 15.76 -19.18
N ALA A 129 -22.57 16.19 -17.92
CA ALA A 129 -21.45 16.96 -17.41
C ALA A 129 -20.77 16.26 -16.23
N LEU A 130 -19.44 16.18 -16.26
CA LEU A 130 -18.63 15.77 -15.11
C LEU A 130 -18.14 17.02 -14.39
N PHE A 131 -18.47 17.14 -13.11
CA PHE A 131 -18.00 18.17 -12.20
C PHE A 131 -16.99 17.58 -11.20
N LEU A 132 -15.77 18.08 -11.21
CA LEU A 132 -14.72 17.76 -10.26
C LEU A 132 -14.49 18.93 -9.31
N ALA A 133 -14.21 18.67 -8.04
CA ALA A 133 -13.78 19.71 -7.11
C ALA A 133 -12.76 19.21 -6.09
N ARG A 134 -11.84 20.09 -5.69
CA ARG A 134 -10.82 19.84 -4.66
C ARG A 134 -10.86 20.94 -3.60
N ASP A 135 -10.67 20.55 -2.33
CA ASP A 135 -10.77 21.45 -1.19
C ASP A 135 -9.78 22.62 -1.21
N ARG A 136 -10.06 23.64 -0.39
CA ARG A 136 -9.40 24.96 -0.39
C ARG A 136 -7.88 24.89 -0.24
N LEU A 137 -7.39 23.95 0.58
CA LEU A 137 -5.95 23.79 0.87
C LEU A 137 -5.38 22.53 0.22
N GLY A 138 -6.14 21.81 -0.60
CA GLY A 138 -5.65 20.65 -1.33
C GLY A 138 -5.35 19.43 -0.46
N LYS A 139 -6.02 19.29 0.69
CA LYS A 139 -5.81 18.17 1.64
C LYS A 139 -6.05 16.80 1.02
N LYS A 140 -6.96 16.70 0.04
CA LYS A 140 -7.22 15.45 -0.69
C LYS A 140 -6.71 15.52 -2.11
N PRO A 141 -6.01 14.49 -2.61
CA PRO A 141 -5.47 14.49 -3.96
C PRO A 141 -6.53 14.17 -5.01
N LEU A 142 -6.39 14.79 -6.19
CA LEU A 142 -7.16 14.46 -7.38
C LEU A 142 -6.33 14.74 -8.63
N TYR A 143 -6.11 13.69 -9.42
CA TYR A 143 -5.36 13.72 -10.67
C TYR A 143 -6.32 13.44 -11.82
N TYR A 144 -6.04 14.00 -12.99
CA TYR A 144 -6.77 13.74 -14.21
C TYR A 144 -5.84 13.72 -15.43
N TRP A 145 -6.31 13.03 -16.47
CA TRP A 145 -5.66 12.94 -17.76
C TRP A 145 -6.74 12.98 -18.84
N GLN A 146 -6.49 13.71 -19.92
CA GLN A 146 -7.44 13.87 -21.03
C GLN A 146 -6.73 13.71 -22.38
N HIS A 147 -7.26 12.83 -23.24
CA HIS A 147 -6.74 12.61 -24.59
C HIS A 147 -7.81 11.98 -25.48
N GLY A 148 -7.90 12.39 -26.76
CA GLY A 148 -8.75 11.70 -27.74
C GLY A 148 -10.24 11.62 -27.36
N GLY A 149 -10.77 12.64 -26.68
CA GLY A 149 -12.17 12.64 -26.19
C GLY A 149 -12.41 11.86 -24.90
N LEU A 150 -11.39 11.19 -24.37
CA LEU A 150 -11.42 10.47 -23.10
C LEU A 150 -10.88 11.36 -21.98
N LEU A 151 -11.57 11.38 -20.83
CA LEU A 151 -11.06 11.94 -19.57
C LEU A 151 -11.08 10.86 -18.49
N ALA A 152 -9.93 10.63 -17.85
CA ALA A 152 -9.83 9.77 -16.68
C ALA A 152 -9.36 10.58 -15.47
N PHE A 153 -9.91 10.30 -14.29
CA PHE A 153 -9.47 10.91 -13.03
C PHE A 153 -9.26 9.85 -11.94
N ALA A 154 -8.38 10.14 -10.98
CA ALA A 154 -8.16 9.28 -9.83
C ALA A 154 -7.53 10.02 -8.64
N SER A 155 -7.63 9.45 -7.43
CA SER A 155 -6.93 9.97 -6.24
C SER A 155 -5.40 9.79 -6.30
N GLU A 156 -4.87 8.82 -7.03
CA GLU A 156 -3.42 8.57 -7.13
C GLU A 156 -2.99 8.28 -8.58
N PRO A 157 -1.82 8.77 -9.03
CA PRO A 157 -1.30 8.54 -10.38
C PRO A 157 -1.25 7.07 -10.81
N LYS A 158 -0.92 6.14 -9.91
CA LYS A 158 -0.83 4.69 -10.24
C LYS A 158 -2.09 4.14 -10.89
N ALA A 159 -3.26 4.68 -10.52
CA ALA A 159 -4.53 4.29 -11.10
C ALA A 159 -4.63 4.77 -12.55
N LEU A 160 -4.31 6.03 -12.85
CA LEU A 160 -4.30 6.55 -14.22
C LEU A 160 -3.28 5.83 -15.12
N LEU A 161 -2.12 5.45 -14.58
CA LEU A 161 -1.10 4.66 -15.29
C LEU A 161 -1.57 3.26 -15.72
N ARG A 162 -2.77 2.81 -15.33
CA ARG A 162 -3.40 1.59 -15.85
C ARG A 162 -3.91 1.75 -17.27
N HIS A 163 -4.24 2.97 -17.68
CA HIS A 163 -4.69 3.23 -19.04
C HIS A 163 -3.47 3.17 -19.99
N PRO A 164 -3.50 2.34 -21.05
CA PRO A 164 -2.32 2.08 -21.88
C PRO A 164 -1.83 3.32 -22.66
N ALA A 165 -2.71 4.28 -22.93
CA ALA A 165 -2.34 5.54 -23.59
C ALA A 165 -1.78 6.62 -22.64
N VAL A 166 -1.81 6.39 -21.31
CA VAL A 166 -1.18 7.32 -20.37
C VAL A 166 0.32 7.09 -20.41
N SER A 167 1.06 8.10 -20.89
CA SER A 167 2.51 8.03 -20.98
C SER A 167 3.18 8.04 -19.60
N ARG A 168 4.34 7.40 -19.51
CA ARG A 168 5.27 7.48 -18.38
C ARG A 168 6.44 8.43 -18.64
N ASP A 169 6.37 9.21 -19.72
CA ASP A 169 7.35 10.25 -20.01
C ASP A 169 7.41 11.25 -18.86
N VAL A 170 8.62 11.72 -18.57
CA VAL A 170 8.86 12.63 -17.46
C VAL A 170 8.51 14.06 -17.86
N ASP A 171 7.71 14.74 -17.04
CA ASP A 171 7.58 16.19 -17.12
C ASP A 171 8.83 16.84 -16.51
N TRP A 172 9.70 17.37 -17.36
CA TRP A 172 10.99 17.91 -16.94
C TRP A 172 10.88 19.20 -16.13
N ALA A 173 9.79 19.97 -16.26
CA ALA A 173 9.55 21.13 -15.41
C ALA A 173 9.14 20.69 -13.99
N ALA A 174 8.29 19.67 -13.88
CA ALA A 174 7.95 19.06 -12.60
C ALA A 174 9.17 18.39 -11.95
N PHE A 175 10.01 17.71 -12.74
CA PHE A 175 11.27 17.14 -12.27
C PHE A 175 12.27 18.21 -11.80
N HIS A 176 12.39 19.33 -12.52
CA HIS A 176 13.19 20.47 -12.09
C HIS A 176 12.71 21.01 -10.74
N HIS A 177 11.40 21.21 -10.58
CA HIS A 177 10.84 21.67 -9.31
C HIS A 177 11.07 20.66 -8.18
N TYR A 178 10.95 19.36 -8.47
CA TYR A 178 11.27 18.31 -7.51
C TYR A 178 12.74 18.36 -7.05
N LEU A 179 13.70 18.55 -7.96
CA LEU A 179 15.10 18.72 -7.55
C LEU A 179 15.30 20.01 -6.74
N ALA A 180 14.58 21.08 -7.07
CA ALA A 180 14.68 22.33 -6.34
C ALA A 180 14.08 22.24 -4.93
N PHE A 181 12.91 21.61 -4.74
CA PHE A 181 12.12 21.71 -3.50
C PHE A 181 11.78 20.38 -2.82
N GLY A 182 12.04 19.24 -3.46
CA GLY A 182 11.77 17.90 -2.95
C GLY A 182 10.39 17.33 -3.28
N TYR A 183 9.53 18.06 -3.99
CA TYR A 183 8.17 17.63 -4.36
C TYR A 183 7.74 18.21 -5.72
N THR A 184 6.72 17.62 -6.34
CA THR A 184 6.18 18.06 -7.65
C THR A 184 5.14 19.19 -7.48
N PRO A 185 5.14 20.22 -8.36
CA PRO A 185 4.44 21.48 -8.11
C PRO A 185 2.98 21.50 -8.54
N GLY A 186 2.13 22.13 -7.72
CA GLY A 186 0.83 22.68 -8.10
C GLY A 186 -0.02 21.80 -9.02
N ARG A 187 -0.24 22.26 -10.26
CA ARG A 187 -1.06 21.57 -11.27
C ARG A 187 -0.32 20.42 -11.97
N SER A 188 1.00 20.39 -11.96
CA SER A 188 1.79 19.40 -12.70
C SER A 188 2.01 18.13 -11.86
N SER A 189 2.10 17.00 -12.55
CA SER A 189 2.62 15.76 -11.97
C SER A 189 3.99 15.43 -12.59
N ILE A 190 4.67 14.42 -12.07
CA ILE A 190 5.91 13.92 -12.67
C ILE A 190 5.70 13.30 -14.07
N TYR A 191 4.47 12.91 -14.40
CA TYR A 191 4.12 12.26 -15.66
C TYR A 191 3.60 13.28 -16.66
N ALA A 192 4.24 13.36 -17.83
CA ALA A 192 3.87 14.29 -18.89
C ALA A 192 2.41 14.06 -19.34
N GLY A 193 1.63 15.15 -19.37
CA GLY A 193 0.21 15.13 -19.75
C GLY A 193 -0.76 14.73 -18.65
N MET A 194 -0.28 14.26 -17.50
CA MET A 194 -1.12 14.03 -16.31
C MET A 194 -1.08 15.25 -15.39
N LEU A 195 -2.24 15.73 -14.97
CA LEU A 195 -2.40 16.97 -14.22
C LEU A 195 -3.09 16.71 -12.88
N LYS A 196 -2.76 17.51 -11.87
CA LYS A 196 -3.46 17.60 -10.59
C LYS A 196 -4.56 18.65 -10.71
N LEU A 197 -5.73 18.42 -10.12
CA LEU A 197 -6.67 19.51 -9.89
C LEU A 197 -6.07 20.41 -8.80
N PRO A 198 -5.85 21.72 -9.03
CA PRO A 198 -5.21 22.56 -8.02
C PRO A 198 -6.11 22.73 -6.77
N PRO A 199 -5.54 23.05 -5.59
CA PRO A 199 -6.32 23.43 -4.41
C PRO A 199 -7.33 24.54 -4.73
N ALA A 200 -8.51 24.50 -4.10
CA ALA A 200 -9.55 25.50 -4.29
C ALA A 200 -10.08 25.67 -5.73
N HIS A 201 -10.01 24.62 -6.54
CA HIS A 201 -10.51 24.64 -7.91
C HIS A 201 -11.61 23.60 -8.14
N THR A 202 -12.48 23.94 -9.09
CA THR A 202 -13.39 23.03 -9.75
C THR A 202 -12.94 22.81 -11.20
N ALA A 203 -13.33 21.69 -11.78
CA ALA A 203 -13.20 21.43 -13.20
C ALA A 203 -14.47 20.80 -13.75
N THR A 204 -15.06 21.40 -14.78
CA THR A 204 -16.31 20.96 -15.38
C THR A 204 -16.07 20.53 -16.82
N LEU A 205 -16.36 19.28 -17.14
CA LEU A 205 -16.30 18.73 -18.49
C LEU A 205 -17.71 18.71 -19.08
N VAL A 206 -17.90 19.41 -20.20
CA VAL A 206 -19.13 19.39 -21.00
C VAL A 206 -18.73 19.27 -22.46
N ASP A 207 -19.33 18.34 -23.20
CA ASP A 207 -19.06 18.11 -24.64
C ASP A 207 -17.56 17.98 -24.96
N GLY A 208 -16.80 17.27 -24.10
CA GLY A 208 -15.36 17.07 -24.24
C GLY A 208 -14.49 18.27 -23.88
N ARG A 209 -15.07 19.43 -23.53
CA ARG A 209 -14.34 20.63 -23.12
C ARG A 209 -14.27 20.74 -21.59
N LEU A 210 -13.05 20.70 -21.05
CA LEU A 210 -12.79 20.88 -19.62
C LEU A 210 -12.54 22.35 -19.30
N THR A 211 -13.31 22.92 -18.37
CA THR A 211 -13.15 24.30 -17.89
C THR A 211 -12.81 24.29 -16.41
N LEU A 212 -11.76 25.01 -16.01
CA LEU A 212 -11.35 25.12 -14.61
C LEU A 212 -11.80 26.46 -14.03
N SER A 213 -12.25 26.47 -12.77
CA SER A 213 -12.58 27.68 -12.02
C SER A 213 -11.98 27.63 -10.62
N ARG A 214 -11.43 28.75 -10.16
CA ARG A 214 -10.93 28.90 -8.79
C ARG A 214 -12.04 29.51 -7.93
N TYR A 215 -12.47 28.81 -6.89
CA TYR A 215 -13.56 29.27 -6.02
C TYR A 215 -13.06 29.88 -4.69
N TRP A 216 -11.77 29.74 -4.37
CA TRP A 216 -11.19 30.35 -3.18
C TRP A 216 -9.70 30.67 -3.39
N GLN A 217 -9.22 31.70 -2.70
CA GLN A 217 -7.81 32.09 -2.63
C GLN A 217 -7.54 32.67 -1.24
N LEU A 218 -6.28 32.66 -0.81
CA LEU A 218 -5.89 33.32 0.44
C LEU A 218 -6.31 34.80 0.38
N PRO A 219 -7.06 35.31 1.37
CA PRO A 219 -7.48 36.72 1.37
C PRO A 219 -6.24 37.62 1.43
N PRO A 220 -6.26 38.82 0.81
CA PRO A 220 -5.23 39.81 1.06
C PRO A 220 -5.22 40.17 2.55
N GLY A 221 -4.04 40.21 3.18
CA GLY A 221 -3.93 40.67 4.56
C GLY A 221 -4.28 42.17 4.61
N PRO A 222 -5.08 42.64 5.58
CA PRO A 222 -5.42 44.05 5.68
C PRO A 222 -4.17 44.91 5.92
N ALA A 223 -4.30 46.23 5.82
CA ALA A 223 -3.26 47.12 6.33
C ALA A 223 -2.96 46.78 7.80
N ALA A 224 -1.70 46.85 8.22
CA ALA A 224 -1.31 46.47 9.57
C ALA A 224 -2.01 47.36 10.61
N VAL A 225 -2.99 46.79 11.31
CA VAL A 225 -3.56 47.36 12.52
C VAL A 225 -3.18 46.42 13.66
N LEU A 226 -2.44 46.94 14.64
CA LEU A 226 -2.15 46.16 15.84
C LEU A 226 -3.48 45.92 16.59
N PRO A 227 -3.71 44.70 17.08
CA PRO A 227 -4.87 44.44 17.91
C PRO A 227 -4.80 45.28 19.19
N ALA A 228 -5.97 45.64 19.74
CA ALA A 228 -6.05 46.38 20.99
C ALA A 228 -5.46 45.60 22.18
N SER A 229 -5.48 44.27 22.11
CA SER A 229 -5.01 43.36 23.17
C SER A 229 -4.47 42.06 22.56
N ILE A 230 -3.28 41.63 23.01
CA ILE A 230 -2.67 40.37 22.58
C ILE A 230 -3.38 39.18 23.23
N GLU A 231 -3.80 39.35 24.47
CA GLU A 231 -4.53 38.38 25.28
C GLU A 231 -5.90 38.07 24.65
N ASP A 232 -6.64 39.10 24.20
CA ASP A 232 -7.94 38.92 23.54
C ASP A 232 -7.78 38.24 22.17
N THR A 233 -6.71 38.59 21.45
CA THR A 233 -6.35 37.94 20.18
C THR A 233 -6.01 36.47 20.41
N ALA A 234 -5.29 36.16 21.49
CA ALA A 234 -4.92 34.80 21.86
C ALA A 234 -6.14 33.96 22.30
N ALA A 235 -7.08 34.55 23.04
CA ALA A 235 -8.33 33.91 23.43
C ALA A 235 -9.21 33.60 22.20
N THR A 236 -9.36 34.57 21.29
CA THR A 236 -10.09 34.38 20.02
C THR A 236 -9.46 33.26 19.20
N LEU A 237 -8.13 33.21 19.11
CA LEU A 237 -7.40 32.15 18.43
C LEU A 237 -7.70 30.77 19.04
N ARG A 238 -7.65 30.64 20.37
CA ARG A 238 -7.97 29.38 21.06
C ARG A 238 -9.39 28.93 20.78
N GLU A 239 -10.34 29.85 20.78
CA GLU A 239 -11.74 29.54 20.44
C GLU A 239 -11.89 29.05 19.00
N GLN A 240 -11.23 29.70 18.04
CA GLN A 240 -11.26 29.26 16.63
C GLN A 240 -10.61 27.89 16.43
N LEU A 241 -9.49 27.61 17.10
CA LEU A 241 -8.87 26.29 17.06
C LEU A 241 -9.76 25.24 17.74
N ARG A 242 -10.39 25.59 18.86
CA ARG A 242 -11.38 24.74 19.55
C ARG A 242 -12.55 24.39 18.62
N ASP A 243 -13.11 25.36 17.89
CA ASP A 243 -14.15 25.11 16.89
C ASP A 243 -13.65 24.20 15.75
N ALA A 244 -12.45 24.47 15.22
CA ALA A 244 -11.85 23.65 14.18
C ALA A 244 -11.63 22.20 14.62
N VAL A 245 -11.21 21.98 15.88
CA VAL A 245 -11.07 20.65 16.49
C VAL A 245 -12.45 20.01 16.67
N ARG A 246 -13.41 20.70 17.30
CA ARG A 246 -14.77 20.20 17.53
C ARG A 246 -15.40 19.63 16.26
N LEU A 247 -15.36 20.37 15.16
CA LEU A 247 -15.88 19.95 13.86
C LEU A 247 -15.21 18.69 13.30
N ARG A 248 -13.96 18.45 13.66
CA ARG A 248 -13.18 17.27 13.24
C ARG A 248 -13.33 16.07 14.17
N LEU A 249 -14.13 16.18 15.24
CA LEU A 249 -14.45 15.06 16.12
C LEU A 249 -15.70 14.27 15.66
N GLU A 250 -16.46 14.79 14.69
CA GLU A 250 -17.60 14.07 14.10
C GLU A 250 -17.11 12.78 13.41
N SER A 251 -17.46 11.62 13.98
CA SER A 251 -17.03 10.30 13.51
C SER A 251 -17.85 9.20 14.20
N ASP A 252 -18.25 8.15 13.47
CA ASP A 252 -18.90 6.95 14.06
C ASP A 252 -17.89 5.89 14.51
N VAL A 253 -16.60 6.15 14.31
CA VAL A 253 -15.47 5.29 14.72
C VAL A 253 -14.53 6.00 15.68
N PRO A 254 -13.76 5.26 16.51
CA PRO A 254 -12.80 5.86 17.43
C PRO A 254 -11.75 6.72 16.72
N LEU A 255 -11.33 7.80 17.39
CA LEU A 255 -10.34 8.76 16.90
C LEU A 255 -9.12 8.80 17.82
N GLY A 256 -7.95 9.06 17.24
CA GLY A 256 -6.71 9.32 17.96
C GLY A 256 -6.10 10.68 17.63
N VAL A 257 -4.93 10.96 18.19
CA VAL A 257 -4.14 12.17 17.91
C VAL A 257 -2.67 11.81 17.79
N PHE A 258 -1.99 12.31 16.75
CA PHE A 258 -0.53 12.28 16.68
C PHE A 258 0.02 13.30 17.68
N LEU A 259 0.68 12.82 18.74
CA LEU A 259 1.20 13.65 19.81
C LEU A 259 2.73 13.69 19.73
N SER A 260 3.31 14.81 19.32
CA SER A 260 4.78 14.96 19.26
C SER A 260 5.35 15.63 20.51
N GLY A 261 4.52 16.13 21.43
CA GLY A 261 4.98 16.98 22.54
C GLY A 261 5.32 18.42 22.13
N GLY A 262 5.22 18.76 20.84
CA GLY A 262 5.27 20.14 20.36
C GLY A 262 3.95 20.89 20.53
N ILE A 263 4.04 22.22 20.59
CA ILE A 263 2.90 23.13 20.85
C ILE A 263 1.68 22.88 19.96
N ASP A 264 1.84 22.50 18.69
CA ASP A 264 0.71 22.31 17.77
C ASP A 264 -0.13 21.08 18.16
N SER A 265 0.52 19.92 18.29
CA SER A 265 -0.16 18.69 18.72
C SER A 265 -0.71 18.82 20.13
N SER A 266 0.00 19.51 21.02
CA SER A 266 -0.46 19.78 22.39
C SER A 266 -1.69 20.69 22.41
N ALA A 267 -1.74 21.72 21.57
CA ALA A 267 -2.91 22.59 21.43
C ALA A 267 -4.11 21.81 20.88
N VAL A 268 -3.90 20.88 19.92
CA VAL A 268 -4.96 19.99 19.44
C VAL A 268 -5.52 19.11 20.57
N VAL A 269 -4.65 18.48 21.38
CA VAL A 269 -5.10 17.66 22.52
C VAL A 269 -5.82 18.50 23.57
N ALA A 270 -5.31 19.69 23.90
CA ALA A 270 -5.95 20.61 24.83
C ALA A 270 -7.34 21.04 24.35
N SER A 271 -7.45 21.50 23.10
CA SER A 271 -8.72 21.88 22.48
C SER A 271 -9.68 20.69 22.36
N MET A 272 -9.19 19.47 22.09
CA MET A 272 -10.02 18.27 22.07
C MET A 272 -10.59 17.99 23.47
N ARG A 273 -9.76 18.08 24.52
CA ARG A 273 -10.20 17.86 25.90
C ARG A 273 -11.22 18.89 26.37
N GLU A 274 -11.19 20.12 25.86
CA GLU A 274 -12.19 21.16 26.17
C GLU A 274 -13.58 20.86 25.60
N VAL A 275 -13.68 20.06 24.54
CA VAL A 275 -14.94 19.80 23.85
C VAL A 275 -15.43 18.35 24.00
N THR A 276 -14.60 17.45 24.55
CA THR A 276 -15.00 16.06 24.80
C THR A 276 -14.52 15.53 26.16
N SER A 277 -15.43 14.84 26.86
CA SER A 277 -15.14 14.06 28.07
C SER A 277 -14.72 12.62 27.77
N GLY A 278 -14.73 12.20 26.49
CA GLY A 278 -14.39 10.83 26.08
C GLY A 278 -12.91 10.47 26.23
N ARG A 279 -12.59 9.19 26.06
CA ARG A 279 -11.19 8.71 26.01
C ARG A 279 -10.50 9.32 24.79
N ILE A 280 -9.34 9.95 25.00
CA ILE A 280 -8.50 10.48 23.93
C ILE A 280 -7.31 9.53 23.78
N THR A 281 -7.22 8.83 22.65
CA THR A 281 -6.05 8.02 22.32
C THR A 281 -4.99 8.92 21.69
N THR A 282 -3.77 8.89 22.23
CA THR A 282 -2.64 9.66 21.70
C THR A 282 -1.52 8.71 21.32
N VAL A 283 -0.89 8.95 20.18
CA VAL A 283 0.21 8.10 19.68
C VAL A 283 1.42 8.99 19.40
N SER A 284 2.56 8.58 19.94
CA SER A 284 3.85 9.24 19.73
C SER A 284 4.85 8.26 19.14
N ILE A 285 5.79 8.78 18.37
CA ILE A 285 6.96 8.02 17.93
C ILE A 285 8.22 8.58 18.56
N GLY A 286 9.09 7.70 19.02
CA GLY A 286 10.44 8.03 19.50
C GLY A 286 11.50 7.39 18.62
N PHE A 287 12.76 7.72 18.91
CA PHE A 287 13.92 7.14 18.24
C PHE A 287 14.77 6.36 19.25
N ALA A 288 15.53 5.37 18.77
CA ALA A 288 16.44 4.60 19.61
C ALA A 288 17.47 5.50 20.33
N ARG A 289 18.00 5.02 21.48
CA ARG A 289 18.89 5.76 22.39
C ARG A 289 20.08 6.48 21.72
N ALA A 290 20.59 5.96 20.60
CA ALA A 290 21.67 6.59 19.84
C ALA A 290 21.32 7.99 19.29
N PHE A 291 20.03 8.35 19.23
CA PHE A 291 19.53 9.62 18.71
C PHE A 291 18.71 10.41 19.75
N ALA A 292 18.99 10.25 21.05
CA ALA A 292 18.25 10.87 22.15
C ALA A 292 18.07 12.41 22.05
N SER A 293 18.90 13.12 21.28
CA SER A 293 18.71 14.56 21.00
C SER A 293 17.48 14.89 20.14
N TYR A 294 16.86 13.89 19.52
CA TYR A 294 15.63 13.98 18.72
C TYR A 294 14.42 13.36 19.43
N ASP A 295 14.58 12.89 20.67
CA ASP A 295 13.50 12.24 21.42
C ASP A 295 12.53 13.28 22.00
N GLU A 296 11.38 13.47 21.34
CA GLU A 296 10.29 14.32 21.83
C GLU A 296 9.32 13.58 22.78
N LEU A 297 9.49 12.26 23.01
CA LEU A 297 8.61 11.45 23.86
C LEU A 297 8.44 12.02 25.28
N PRO A 298 9.48 12.53 25.98
CA PRO A 298 9.29 13.09 27.32
C PRO A 298 8.29 14.25 27.35
N TYR A 299 8.25 15.08 26.31
CA TYR A 299 7.27 16.18 26.23
C TYR A 299 5.87 15.69 25.88
N ALA A 300 5.77 14.65 25.05
CA ALA A 300 4.50 13.99 24.75
C ALA A 300 3.87 13.39 26.01
N ARG A 301 4.67 12.72 26.86
CA ARG A 301 4.23 12.19 28.18
C ARG A 301 3.66 13.27 29.08
N LEU A 302 4.33 14.42 29.19
CA LEU A 302 3.83 15.53 30.01
C LEU A 302 2.44 16.01 29.58
N VAL A 303 2.19 16.05 28.27
CA VAL A 303 0.88 16.44 27.73
C VAL A 303 -0.15 15.34 27.99
N ALA A 304 0.23 14.08 27.77
CA ALA A 304 -0.63 12.93 27.99
C ALA A 304 -1.07 12.82 29.47
N GLU A 305 -0.14 12.98 30.40
CA GLU A 305 -0.40 13.02 31.85
C GLU A 305 -1.30 14.19 32.22
N ARG A 306 -1.02 15.39 31.70
CA ARG A 306 -1.81 16.61 31.96
C ARG A 306 -3.28 16.44 31.58
N PHE A 307 -3.57 15.77 30.47
CA PHE A 307 -4.93 15.62 29.94
C PHE A 307 -5.53 14.21 30.10
N GLY A 308 -4.86 13.34 30.86
CA GLY A 308 -5.29 11.96 31.12
C GLY A 308 -5.60 11.19 29.84
N THR A 309 -4.72 11.26 28.84
CA THR A 309 -4.93 10.56 27.57
C THR A 309 -4.47 9.11 27.64
N ASP A 310 -5.08 8.25 26.84
CA ASP A 310 -4.62 6.89 26.59
C ASP A 310 -3.41 6.93 25.65
N HIS A 311 -2.22 7.00 26.24
CA HIS A 311 -0.97 7.29 25.53
C HIS A 311 -0.24 6.03 25.09
N HIS A 312 0.09 5.98 23.81
CA HIS A 312 0.86 4.90 23.19
C HIS A 312 2.14 5.48 22.61
N GLU A 313 3.26 4.87 22.93
CA GLU A 313 4.57 5.26 22.40
C GLU A 313 5.16 4.11 21.60
N GLU A 314 5.68 4.44 20.43
CA GLU A 314 6.37 3.49 19.59
C GLU A 314 7.76 3.99 19.26
N VAL A 315 8.78 3.20 19.59
CA VAL A 315 10.15 3.53 19.22
C VAL A 315 10.38 3.03 17.81
N LEU A 316 10.72 3.95 16.93
CA LEU A 316 11.09 3.66 15.55
C LEU A 316 12.42 2.90 15.56
N GLU A 317 12.35 1.57 15.49
CA GLU A 317 13.48 0.69 15.09
C GLU A 317 13.20 -0.10 13.79
N PRO A 318 13.00 0.53 12.62
CA PRO A 318 12.97 -0.17 11.35
C PRO A 318 14.31 -0.06 10.63
N ASN A 319 14.61 -1.05 9.80
CA ASN A 319 15.54 -0.88 8.69
C ASN A 319 14.94 0.15 7.72
N VAL A 320 15.20 1.45 7.91
CA VAL A 320 14.62 2.55 7.12
C VAL A 320 14.77 2.29 5.62
N ALA A 321 15.86 1.65 5.21
CA ALA A 321 16.10 1.25 3.82
C ALA A 321 14.98 0.36 3.24
N GLU A 322 14.39 -0.54 4.04
CA GLU A 322 13.27 -1.41 3.62
C GLU A 322 11.95 -0.65 3.49
N LEU A 323 11.79 0.47 4.19
CA LEU A 323 10.59 1.31 4.11
C LEU A 323 10.58 2.21 2.88
N LEU A 324 11.75 2.67 2.40
CA LEU A 324 11.83 3.63 1.30
C LEU A 324 11.11 3.16 0.01
N PRO A 325 11.25 1.92 -0.47
CA PRO A 325 10.50 1.45 -1.65
C PRO A 325 8.98 1.48 -1.45
N THR A 326 8.51 1.13 -0.25
CA THR A 326 7.08 1.19 0.10
C THR A 326 6.58 2.63 0.09
N ILE A 327 7.34 3.55 0.67
CA ILE A 327 7.02 4.99 0.67
C ILE A 327 6.91 5.52 -0.77
N VAL A 328 7.89 5.21 -1.62
CA VAL A 328 7.89 5.62 -3.05
C VAL A 328 6.65 5.10 -3.78
N ARG A 329 6.26 3.83 -3.56
CA ARG A 329 5.04 3.24 -4.14
C ARG A 329 3.74 3.93 -3.70
N HIS A 330 3.72 4.56 -2.53
CA HIS A 330 2.54 5.28 -2.05
C HIS A 330 2.51 6.74 -2.50
N PHE A 331 3.66 7.35 -2.80
CA PHE A 331 3.69 8.69 -3.40
C PHE A 331 3.37 8.71 -4.90
N ASP A 332 3.71 7.65 -5.63
CA ASP A 332 3.64 7.54 -7.10
C ASP A 332 4.53 8.51 -7.90
N GLU A 333 5.06 9.50 -7.23
CA GLU A 333 5.93 10.54 -7.75
C GLU A 333 7.19 10.56 -6.88
N PRO A 334 8.34 11.04 -7.39
CA PRO A 334 9.50 11.24 -6.55
C PRO A 334 9.17 12.31 -5.50
N PHE A 335 9.49 12.02 -4.24
CA PHE A 335 9.18 12.86 -3.09
C PHE A 335 10.31 12.74 -2.06
N ALA A 336 10.84 13.87 -1.58
CA ALA A 336 12.09 13.92 -0.83
C ALA A 336 11.99 14.57 0.55
N ASP A 337 10.78 14.91 1.04
CA ASP A 337 10.64 15.27 2.47
C ASP A 337 10.84 14.01 3.32
N SER A 338 11.96 14.01 4.04
CA SER A 338 12.39 12.91 4.90
C SER A 338 11.46 12.62 6.07
N SER A 339 10.61 13.58 6.45
CA SER A 339 9.57 13.39 7.47
C SER A 339 8.45 12.45 7.03
N ALA A 340 8.42 12.02 5.76
CA ALA A 340 7.55 10.95 5.30
C ALA A 340 7.80 9.62 6.03
N VAL A 341 9.06 9.32 6.39
CA VAL A 341 9.43 8.08 7.12
C VAL A 341 8.77 8.01 8.50
N PRO A 342 8.95 9.00 9.40
CA PRO A 342 8.28 8.99 10.69
C PRO A 342 6.76 9.13 10.56
N THR A 343 6.27 9.89 9.58
CA THR A 343 4.81 10.01 9.33
C THR A 343 4.19 8.67 8.96
N PHE A 344 4.85 7.87 8.12
CA PHE A 344 4.41 6.52 7.77
C PHE A 344 4.36 5.62 9.01
N ALA A 345 5.40 5.66 9.85
CA ALA A 345 5.49 4.80 11.02
C ALA A 345 4.44 5.16 12.09
N VAL A 346 4.25 6.46 12.40
CA VAL A 346 3.21 6.87 13.37
C VAL A 346 1.81 6.58 12.82
N ALA A 347 1.59 6.69 11.51
CA ALA A 347 0.33 6.30 10.89
C ALA A 347 0.09 4.79 11.00
N GLN A 348 1.10 3.96 10.72
CA GLN A 348 1.03 2.50 10.88
C GLN A 348 0.72 2.12 12.34
N ALA A 349 1.40 2.75 13.30
CA ALA A 349 1.16 2.57 14.73
C ALA A 349 -0.29 2.89 15.10
N THR A 350 -0.77 4.04 14.65
CA THR A 350 -2.10 4.56 14.99
C THR A 350 -3.23 3.76 14.32
N ALA A 351 -3.02 3.29 13.09
CA ALA A 351 -3.99 2.47 12.35
C ALA A 351 -4.34 1.15 13.05
N ARG A 352 -3.46 0.65 13.94
CA ARG A 352 -3.74 -0.53 14.77
C ARG A 352 -4.75 -0.26 15.89
N LEU A 353 -4.96 1.00 16.24
CA LEU A 353 -5.79 1.43 17.37
C LEU A 353 -7.09 2.10 16.92
N VAL A 354 -7.02 2.94 15.88
CA VAL A 354 -8.11 3.80 15.43
C VAL A 354 -8.11 3.95 13.90
N LYS A 355 -9.25 4.34 13.32
CA LYS A 355 -9.39 4.62 11.87
C LYS A 355 -9.20 6.10 11.51
N VAL A 356 -9.31 6.99 12.50
CA VAL A 356 -9.20 8.45 12.33
C VAL A 356 -8.18 9.00 13.31
N ALA A 357 -7.36 9.94 12.88
CA ALA A 357 -6.44 10.67 13.75
C ALA A 357 -6.44 12.17 13.46
N LEU A 358 -6.18 13.00 14.48
CA LEU A 358 -5.90 14.42 14.32
C LEU A 358 -4.39 14.68 14.38
N SER A 359 -3.92 15.68 13.64
CA SER A 359 -2.51 16.13 13.64
C SER A 359 -2.38 17.64 13.81
N GLY A 360 -1.20 18.08 14.27
CA GLY A 360 -0.84 19.50 14.37
C GLY A 360 -0.36 20.14 13.05
N ILE A 361 -0.53 19.49 11.90
CA ILE A 361 -0.06 19.98 10.59
C ILE A 361 -0.80 21.27 10.21
N GLY A 362 -0.06 22.27 9.72
CA GLY A 362 -0.58 23.62 9.44
C GLY A 362 -0.23 24.65 10.54
N GLY A 363 0.22 24.21 11.72
CA GLY A 363 0.49 25.11 12.84
C GLY A 363 1.73 26.00 12.63
N ASP A 364 2.76 25.48 11.97
CA ASP A 364 4.01 26.22 11.70
C ASP A 364 3.84 27.30 10.63
N GLU A 365 3.09 27.01 9.56
CA GLU A 365 2.77 27.88 8.44
C GLU A 365 1.78 28.97 8.86
N THR A 366 0.78 28.58 9.65
CA THR A 366 -0.26 29.51 10.10
C THR A 366 0.26 30.45 11.19
N PHE A 367 1.09 30.00 12.15
CA PHE A 367 1.47 30.80 13.33
C PHE A 367 2.96 31.11 13.45
N GLY A 368 3.75 30.91 12.39
CA GLY A 368 5.13 31.39 12.36
C GLY A 368 6.08 30.54 13.19
N GLY A 369 6.15 29.25 12.84
CA GLY A 369 6.91 28.25 13.58
C GLY A 369 8.32 27.95 13.10
N TYR A 370 8.64 28.28 11.86
CA TYR A 370 9.93 27.93 11.29
C TYR A 370 11.04 28.93 11.63
N PRO A 371 12.26 28.47 11.96
CA PRO A 371 13.40 29.36 12.19
C PRO A 371 13.73 30.29 11.01
N ARG A 372 13.41 29.90 9.76
CA ARG A 372 13.60 30.74 8.57
C ARG A 372 12.84 32.08 8.63
N TYR A 373 11.74 32.16 9.38
CA TYR A 373 11.01 33.40 9.62
C TYR A 373 11.82 34.43 10.42
N LEU A 374 12.62 33.97 11.40
CA LEU A 374 13.58 34.85 12.07
C LEU A 374 14.71 35.26 11.12
N GLY A 375 15.05 34.39 10.17
CA GLY A 375 15.95 34.65 9.06
C GLY A 375 15.52 35.82 8.20
N VAL A 376 14.24 35.90 7.84
CA VAL A 376 13.66 37.05 7.09
C VAL A 376 13.97 38.35 7.83
N ARG A 377 13.60 38.46 9.11
CA ARG A 377 13.86 39.66 9.94
C ARG A 377 15.34 40.00 10.04
N ALA A 378 16.18 39.00 10.27
CA ALA A 378 17.63 39.19 10.34
C ALA A 378 18.22 39.65 9.00
N SER A 379 17.71 39.12 7.90
CA SER A 379 18.13 39.43 6.53
C SER A 379 17.72 40.84 6.09
N GLU A 380 16.60 41.36 6.58
CA GLU A 380 16.22 42.76 6.39
C GLU A 380 17.12 43.72 7.16
N LEU A 381 17.45 43.40 8.42
CA LEU A 381 18.42 44.17 9.19
C LEU A 381 19.80 44.14 8.54
N TYR A 382 20.24 42.97 8.06
CA TYR A 382 21.50 42.80 7.34
C TYR A 382 21.51 43.56 6.01
N ALA A 383 20.39 43.62 5.29
CA ALA A 383 20.26 44.40 4.06
C ALA A 383 20.41 45.92 4.25
N ARG A 384 20.32 46.43 5.49
CA ARG A 384 20.60 47.84 5.79
C ARG A 384 22.10 48.17 5.79
N LEU A 385 22.99 47.18 5.88
CA LEU A 385 24.44 47.39 5.83
C LEU A 385 24.89 47.77 4.40
N PRO A 386 25.95 48.60 4.26
CA PRO A 386 26.54 48.90 2.96
C PRO A 386 27.00 47.65 2.19
N ARG A 387 26.90 47.68 0.87
CA ARG A 387 27.18 46.53 -0.02
C ARG A 387 28.53 45.86 0.23
N ALA A 388 29.60 46.65 0.41
CA ALA A 388 30.95 46.13 0.65
C ALA A 388 31.06 45.35 1.98
N ALA A 389 30.47 45.87 3.06
CA ALA A 389 30.43 45.21 4.37
C ALA A 389 29.63 43.90 4.30
N ARG A 390 28.53 43.88 3.55
CA ARG A 390 27.75 42.65 3.32
C ARG A 390 28.59 41.60 2.58
N ARG A 391 29.24 41.95 1.47
CA ARG A 391 30.08 41.00 0.71
C ARG A 391 31.18 40.39 1.56
N ALA A 392 31.88 41.21 2.34
CA ALA A 392 32.95 40.75 3.23
C ALA A 392 32.41 39.79 4.31
N ALA A 393 31.32 40.16 4.98
CA ALA A 393 30.68 39.29 5.98
C ALA A 393 30.17 37.97 5.39
N GLY A 394 29.61 38.01 4.17
CA GLY A 394 29.17 36.81 3.45
C GLY A 394 30.31 35.87 3.09
N ALA A 395 31.40 36.40 2.53
CA ALA A 395 32.60 35.61 2.21
C ALA A 395 33.23 35.00 3.47
N LEU A 396 33.32 35.80 4.55
CA LEU A 396 33.87 35.35 5.83
C LEU A 396 33.00 34.25 6.47
N ALA A 397 31.68 34.39 6.43
CA ALA A 397 30.75 33.37 6.92
C ALA A 397 30.91 32.05 6.14
N GLN A 398 31.07 32.12 4.82
CA GLN A 398 31.27 30.93 3.98
C GLN A 398 32.62 30.25 4.20
N ALA A 399 33.66 30.99 4.58
CA ALA A 399 35.00 30.47 4.81
C ALA A 399 35.18 29.92 6.24
N LEU A 400 34.66 30.60 7.26
CA LEU A 400 35.01 30.34 8.67
C LEU A 400 33.94 29.56 9.45
N VAL A 401 32.68 29.56 9.03
CA VAL A 401 31.60 28.91 9.78
C VAL A 401 31.50 27.44 9.36
N ARG A 402 31.73 26.52 10.30
CA ARG A 402 31.51 25.07 10.08
C ARG A 402 30.04 24.73 10.29
N GLU A 403 29.50 23.86 9.45
CA GLU A 403 28.13 23.35 9.59
C GLU A 403 28.09 22.24 10.66
N SER A 404 27.03 22.21 11.46
CA SER A 404 26.86 21.18 12.49
C SER A 404 25.83 20.14 12.03
N ARG A 405 26.13 18.86 12.23
CA ARG A 405 25.26 17.71 11.93
C ARG A 405 24.21 17.42 13.01
N THR A 406 24.21 18.21 14.08
CA THR A 406 23.20 18.13 15.13
C THR A 406 21.98 18.95 14.76
N SER A 407 20.85 18.72 15.42
CA SER A 407 19.62 19.50 15.24
C SER A 407 19.82 21.02 15.45
N ARG A 408 20.93 21.42 16.08
CA ARG A 408 21.37 22.80 16.28
C ARG A 408 22.36 23.24 15.21
N ASN A 409 21.96 23.23 13.93
CA ASN A 409 22.80 23.68 12.81
C ASN A 409 22.87 25.23 12.67
N LEU A 410 23.26 25.93 13.75
CA LEU A 410 23.39 27.39 13.75
C LEU A 410 24.41 27.87 12.71
N GLY A 411 25.49 27.10 12.49
CA GLY A 411 26.50 27.41 11.47
C GLY A 411 25.95 27.37 10.04
N GLY A 412 25.16 26.35 9.71
CA GLY A 412 24.46 26.24 8.43
C GLY A 412 23.46 27.38 8.22
N TRP A 413 22.71 27.78 9.25
CA TRP A 413 21.82 28.95 9.16
C TRP A 413 22.57 30.26 8.89
N VAL A 414 23.71 30.50 9.57
CA VAL A 414 24.53 31.69 9.33
C VAL A 414 25.04 31.72 7.89
N ARG A 415 25.56 30.60 7.38
CA ARG A 415 26.01 30.50 5.98
C ARG A 415 24.85 30.69 4.99
N ARG A 416 23.72 30.04 5.24
CA ARG A 416 22.51 30.07 4.39
C ARG A 416 21.91 31.48 4.32
N PHE A 417 21.88 32.22 5.44
CA PHE A 417 21.39 33.60 5.48
C PHE A 417 22.38 34.62 4.92
N ALA A 418 23.69 34.36 5.03
CA ALA A 418 24.73 35.23 4.47
C ALA A 418 24.91 35.03 2.95
N ALA A 419 24.56 33.86 2.42
CA ALA A 419 24.57 33.58 0.99
C ALA A 419 23.52 34.40 0.22
N GLY A 420 23.91 35.01 -0.90
CA GLY A 420 22.97 35.67 -1.81
C GLY A 420 22.30 36.93 -1.25
N ALA A 421 22.88 37.56 -0.23
CA ALA A 421 22.25 38.69 0.46
C ALA A 421 22.07 39.98 -0.36
N GLU A 422 22.59 40.03 -1.60
CA GLU A 422 22.32 41.12 -2.54
C GLU A 422 21.00 40.93 -3.30
N ALA A 423 20.40 39.74 -3.28
CA ALA A 423 19.16 39.45 -3.98
C ALA A 423 17.93 40.04 -3.26
N PRO A 424 16.83 40.32 -3.98
CA PRO A 424 15.54 40.67 -3.38
C PRO A 424 15.10 39.65 -2.32
N LEU A 425 14.34 40.09 -1.31
CA LEU A 425 13.91 39.21 -0.22
C LEU A 425 13.18 37.92 -0.66
N PRO A 426 12.25 37.94 -1.64
CA PRO A 426 11.62 36.70 -2.10
C PRO A 426 12.65 35.67 -2.60
N GLU A 427 13.67 36.11 -3.34
CA GLU A 427 14.71 35.23 -3.87
C GLU A 427 15.64 34.71 -2.79
N ARG A 428 15.94 35.54 -1.77
CA ARG A 428 16.69 35.09 -0.59
C ARG A 428 15.93 34.00 0.15
N TYR A 429 14.64 34.19 0.37
CA TYR A 429 13.79 33.19 1.03
C TYR A 429 13.74 31.88 0.25
N LEU A 430 13.52 31.95 -1.07
CA LEU A 430 13.49 30.76 -1.95
C LEU A 430 14.82 30.01 -1.95
N ARG A 431 15.96 30.72 -1.96
CA ARG A 431 17.28 30.08 -1.83
C ARG A 431 17.45 29.30 -0.52
N TRP A 432 16.77 29.69 0.55
CA TRP A 432 16.85 28.99 1.84
C TRP A 432 16.01 27.71 1.88
N THR A 433 14.98 27.63 1.05
CA THR A 433 14.07 26.48 0.98
C THR A 433 14.44 25.49 -0.10
N ARG A 434 15.26 25.89 -1.09
CA ARG A 434 15.75 24.99 -2.14
C ARG A 434 16.80 23.99 -1.64
N PHE A 435 16.70 22.75 -2.11
CA PHE A 435 17.72 21.71 -1.95
C PHE A 435 18.85 21.90 -2.96
N PHE A 436 18.52 22.04 -4.24
CA PHE A 436 19.47 22.40 -5.30
C PHE A 436 19.13 23.78 -5.88
N GLY A 437 20.08 24.71 -5.83
CA GLY A 437 20.00 25.99 -6.55
C GLY A 437 20.42 25.85 -8.02
N ASP A 438 20.16 26.88 -8.83
CA ASP A 438 20.44 26.86 -10.28
C ASP A 438 21.91 26.56 -10.60
N GLU A 439 22.84 27.17 -9.84
CA GLU A 439 24.29 26.92 -10.00
C GLU A 439 24.70 25.49 -9.63
N GLU A 440 24.00 24.87 -8.68
CA GLU A 440 24.27 23.51 -8.24
C GLU A 440 23.69 22.51 -9.23
N LEU A 441 22.49 22.77 -9.75
CA LEU A 441 21.89 22.01 -10.84
C LEU A 441 22.74 22.08 -12.11
N ALA A 442 23.30 23.24 -12.45
CA ALA A 442 24.18 23.39 -13.61
C ALA A 442 25.46 22.53 -13.52
N ARG A 443 25.93 22.20 -12.30
CA ARG A 443 27.05 21.26 -12.10
C ARG A 443 26.62 19.81 -11.97
N LEU A 444 25.43 19.58 -11.42
CA LEU A 444 24.90 18.25 -11.16
C LEU A 444 24.29 17.60 -12.41
N ALA A 445 23.56 18.36 -13.22
CA ALA A 445 22.87 17.84 -14.40
C ALA A 445 23.86 17.58 -15.52
N THR A 446 23.70 16.45 -16.22
CA THR A 446 24.41 16.23 -17.48
C THR A 446 23.98 17.27 -18.52
N PRO A 447 24.77 17.53 -19.59
CA PRO A 447 24.35 18.44 -20.67
C PRO A 447 22.99 18.07 -21.28
N ALA A 448 22.68 16.77 -21.36
CA ALA A 448 21.39 16.28 -21.86
C ALA A 448 20.23 16.65 -20.92
N LEU A 449 20.40 16.48 -19.60
CA LEU A 449 19.39 16.91 -18.64
C LEU A 449 19.29 18.44 -18.60
N GLY A 450 20.42 19.16 -18.60
CA GLY A 450 20.46 20.62 -18.56
C GLY A 450 19.68 21.28 -19.70
N ALA A 451 19.69 20.69 -20.90
CA ALA A 451 18.90 21.16 -22.04
C ALA A 451 17.37 21.01 -21.85
N LEU A 452 16.93 20.15 -20.91
CA LEU A 452 15.53 19.91 -20.58
C LEU A 452 15.06 20.77 -19.38
N LEU A 453 15.97 21.23 -18.53
CA LEU A 453 15.69 22.04 -17.33
C LEU A 453 15.65 23.56 -17.63
N THR A 454 14.97 23.99 -18.70
CA THR A 454 15.13 25.35 -19.27
C THR A 454 14.24 26.43 -18.64
N SER A 455 13.31 26.08 -17.76
CA SER A 455 12.34 27.02 -17.17
C SER A 455 12.58 27.29 -15.68
N SER A 456 12.34 28.53 -15.25
CA SER A 456 12.22 28.86 -13.82
C SER A 456 11.06 28.10 -13.19
N VAL A 457 11.29 27.56 -11.98
CA VAL A 457 10.30 26.74 -11.25
C VAL A 457 9.67 27.44 -10.06
N ASP A 458 10.00 28.72 -9.82
CA ASP A 458 9.59 29.44 -8.59
C ASP A 458 8.47 30.48 -8.84
N ALA A 459 7.82 30.43 -10.01
CA ALA A 459 6.85 31.45 -10.40
C ALA A 459 5.66 31.52 -9.43
N ALA A 460 5.18 30.36 -8.96
CA ALA A 460 4.08 30.29 -8.00
C ALA A 460 4.46 30.89 -6.64
N GLN A 461 5.66 30.57 -6.14
CA GLN A 461 6.18 31.09 -4.89
C GLN A 461 6.40 32.60 -4.97
N ARG A 462 6.95 33.10 -6.08
CA ARG A 462 7.15 34.54 -6.30
C ARG A 462 5.81 35.30 -6.32
N SER A 463 4.82 34.76 -7.04
CA SER A 463 3.46 35.32 -7.05
C SER A 463 2.81 35.30 -5.67
N ALA A 464 2.97 34.23 -4.89
CA ALA A 464 2.45 34.16 -3.53
C ALA A 464 3.07 35.23 -2.63
N PHE A 465 4.37 35.50 -2.77
CA PHE A 465 5.05 36.55 -2.03
C PHE A 465 4.51 37.95 -2.37
N GLU A 466 4.26 38.25 -3.64
CA GLU A 466 3.79 39.56 -4.11
C GLU A 466 2.42 39.97 -3.54
N THR A 467 1.63 38.99 -3.11
CA THR A 467 0.31 39.24 -2.50
C THR A 467 0.38 39.61 -1.01
N HIS A 468 1.57 39.84 -0.44
CA HIS A 468 1.75 40.09 0.99
C HIS A 468 0.96 41.31 1.51
N GLY A 469 0.30 41.12 2.65
CA GLY A 469 -0.40 42.18 3.37
C GLY A 469 0.50 42.95 4.33
N HIS A 470 -0.11 43.81 5.16
CA HIS A 470 0.51 44.45 6.34
C HIS A 470 1.76 45.33 6.13
N GLY A 471 2.31 45.44 4.91
CA GLY A 471 3.60 46.09 4.69
C GLY A 471 4.77 45.36 5.36
N ASP A 472 4.59 44.09 5.77
CA ASP A 472 5.59 43.27 6.45
C ASP A 472 6.00 42.12 5.51
N PRO A 473 7.25 42.09 5.01
CA PRO A 473 7.71 41.04 4.10
C PRO A 473 7.71 39.63 4.71
N LEU A 474 7.59 39.50 6.03
CA LEU A 474 7.38 38.21 6.69
C LEU A 474 6.01 37.60 6.35
N ASP A 475 4.99 38.41 6.06
CA ASP A 475 3.70 37.90 5.57
C ASP A 475 3.86 37.21 4.21
N GLY A 476 4.72 37.74 3.34
CA GLY A 476 5.06 37.12 2.05
C GLY A 476 5.66 35.72 2.21
N ALA A 477 6.50 35.51 3.24
CA ALA A 477 7.03 34.19 3.55
C ALA A 477 5.94 33.21 4.04
N PHE A 478 5.01 33.66 4.88
CA PHE A 478 3.85 32.85 5.29
C PHE A 478 2.98 32.46 4.11
N ARG A 479 2.79 33.37 3.16
CA ARG A 479 1.99 33.11 1.95
C ARG A 479 2.63 32.08 1.03
N ILE A 480 3.96 32.13 0.84
CA ILE A 480 4.66 31.05 0.11
C ILE A 480 4.36 29.72 0.79
N ASP A 481 4.58 29.64 2.11
CA ASP A 481 4.43 28.39 2.83
C ASP A 481 2.98 27.87 2.82
N LEU A 482 1.98 28.75 2.94
CA LEU A 482 0.55 28.39 2.88
C LEU A 482 0.05 28.05 1.47
N ALA A 483 0.59 28.67 0.42
CA ALA A 483 0.11 28.54 -0.94
C ALA A 483 0.83 27.44 -1.75
N THR A 484 2.08 27.09 -1.40
CA THR A 484 2.87 26.10 -2.14
C THR A 484 3.36 24.97 -1.24
N TYR A 485 4.08 25.28 -0.16
CA TYR A 485 4.71 24.23 0.67
C TYR A 485 3.69 23.35 1.40
N LEU A 486 2.72 23.94 2.08
CA LEU A 486 1.65 23.22 2.78
C LEU A 486 0.83 22.30 1.84
N PRO A 487 0.26 22.79 0.71
CA PRO A 487 -0.57 21.95 -0.15
C PRO A 487 0.19 20.91 -0.99
N ASP A 488 1.43 21.19 -1.41
CA ASP A 488 2.17 20.32 -2.34
C ASP A 488 3.18 19.39 -1.65
N ASP A 489 3.59 19.71 -0.42
CA ASP A 489 4.51 18.89 0.37
C ASP A 489 3.77 18.24 1.56
N LEU A 490 3.48 19.03 2.59
CA LEU A 490 3.08 18.50 3.89
C LEU A 490 1.72 17.81 3.89
N LEU A 491 0.73 18.37 3.19
CA LEU A 491 -0.59 17.75 3.08
C LEU A 491 -0.57 16.54 2.14
N VAL A 492 0.30 16.52 1.13
CA VAL A 492 0.50 15.33 0.28
C VAL A 492 1.14 14.22 1.09
N MET A 493 2.22 14.49 1.82
CA MET A 493 2.84 13.53 2.73
C MET A 493 1.84 12.98 3.75
N ALA A 494 1.12 13.88 4.42
CA ALA A 494 0.14 13.53 5.43
C ALA A 494 -0.90 12.54 4.87
N ASP A 495 -1.47 12.87 3.71
CA ASP A 495 -2.47 12.02 3.06
C ASP A 495 -1.89 10.71 2.53
N ARG A 496 -0.73 10.72 1.83
CA ARG A 496 -0.12 9.50 1.29
C ARG A 496 0.32 8.53 2.37
N MET A 497 1.00 9.02 3.41
CA MET A 497 1.55 8.18 4.46
C MET A 497 0.47 7.65 5.42
N SER A 498 -0.58 8.45 5.71
CA SER A 498 -1.70 7.97 6.49
C SER A 498 -2.55 6.95 5.72
N MET A 499 -2.82 7.23 4.44
CA MET A 499 -3.68 6.37 3.62
C MET A 499 -2.99 5.10 3.15
N ALA A 500 -1.66 5.06 3.11
CA ALA A 500 -0.90 3.81 2.98
C ALA A 500 -1.26 2.77 4.07
N ASN A 501 -1.73 3.25 5.23
CA ASN A 501 -2.13 2.44 6.38
C ASN A 501 -3.66 2.47 6.61
N SER A 502 -4.45 2.89 5.62
CA SER A 502 -5.91 3.05 5.74
C SER A 502 -6.35 3.91 6.93
N LEU A 503 -5.59 4.97 7.24
CA LEU A 503 -5.85 5.90 8.35
C LEU A 503 -6.25 7.29 7.83
N GLU A 504 -7.42 7.78 8.23
CA GLU A 504 -7.83 9.15 7.93
C GLU A 504 -7.14 10.14 8.87
N LEU A 505 -6.32 11.04 8.31
CA LEU A 505 -5.67 12.10 9.08
C LEU A 505 -6.38 13.45 8.86
N ARG A 506 -6.77 14.10 9.97
CA ARG A 506 -7.45 15.41 10.01
C ARG A 506 -6.49 16.48 10.54
N ALA A 507 -6.44 17.63 9.89
CA ALA A 507 -5.59 18.76 10.27
C ALA A 507 -6.44 19.98 10.69
N PRO A 508 -6.65 20.21 12.01
CA PRO A 508 -7.39 21.37 12.54
C PRO A 508 -6.77 22.72 12.18
N PHE A 509 -5.44 22.84 12.21
CA PHE A 509 -4.76 24.08 11.84
C PHE A 509 -4.99 24.48 10.37
N CYS A 510 -5.28 23.51 9.51
CA CYS A 510 -5.64 23.73 8.11
C CYS A 510 -7.14 24.03 7.94
N ASP A 511 -7.83 24.60 8.94
CA ASP A 511 -9.18 25.13 8.75
C ASP A 511 -9.12 26.46 8.02
N HIS A 512 -9.86 26.62 6.93
CA HIS A 512 -9.77 27.84 6.12
C HIS A 512 -10.12 29.10 6.93
N ARG A 513 -11.06 29.03 7.88
CA ARG A 513 -11.41 30.17 8.73
C ARG A 513 -10.28 30.53 9.70
N LEU A 514 -9.56 29.53 10.20
CA LEU A 514 -8.40 29.76 11.06
C LEU A 514 -7.22 30.34 10.27
N VAL A 515 -7.01 29.87 9.03
CA VAL A 515 -5.99 30.42 8.12
C VAL A 515 -6.32 31.87 7.75
N GLU A 516 -7.57 32.16 7.39
CA GLU A 516 -8.05 33.52 7.09
C GLU A 516 -7.87 34.45 8.31
N ALA A 517 -8.25 33.99 9.50
CA ALA A 517 -8.05 34.74 10.74
C ALA A 517 -6.56 34.99 11.02
N SER A 518 -5.70 34.00 10.80
CA SER A 518 -4.25 34.18 10.99
C SER A 518 -3.62 35.17 10.00
N LEU A 519 -4.10 35.18 8.76
CA LEU A 519 -3.67 36.16 7.74
C LEU A 519 -4.19 37.58 8.03
N ALA A 520 -5.20 37.75 8.89
CA ALA A 520 -5.61 39.06 9.37
C ALA A 520 -4.72 39.58 10.51
N ILE A 521 -3.93 38.72 11.16
CA ILE A 521 -3.08 39.07 12.30
C ILE A 521 -1.67 39.48 11.80
N PRO A 522 -1.16 40.66 12.18
CA PRO A 522 0.19 41.09 11.82
C PRO A 522 1.27 40.08 12.24
N PRO A 523 2.32 39.85 11.42
CA PRO A 523 3.40 38.94 11.77
C PRO A 523 4.15 39.29 13.07
N SER A 524 4.19 40.56 13.46
CA SER A 524 4.75 41.05 14.73
C SER A 524 4.01 40.51 15.96
N VAL A 525 2.70 40.28 15.85
CA VAL A 525 1.85 39.70 16.90
C VAL A 525 2.00 38.18 16.94
N LYS A 526 2.04 37.53 15.78
CA LYS A 526 2.25 36.06 15.67
C LYS A 526 3.62 35.65 16.23
N ILE A 527 4.65 36.42 15.88
CA ILE A 527 6.05 36.24 16.32
C ILE A 527 6.52 37.51 17.07
N PRO A 528 6.17 37.67 18.35
CA PRO A 528 6.63 38.81 19.15
C PRO A 528 8.14 38.70 19.40
N GLY A 529 8.88 39.71 18.94
CA GLY A 529 10.34 39.73 19.00
C GLY A 529 10.99 38.56 18.25
N ARG A 530 11.54 37.59 18.98
CA ARG A 530 12.15 36.36 18.43
C ARG A 530 11.41 35.09 18.84
N ARG A 531 10.24 35.22 19.46
CA ARG A 531 9.46 34.10 19.99
C ARG A 531 8.59 33.50 18.89
N LEU A 532 9.08 32.43 18.26
CA LEU A 532 8.31 31.62 17.30
C LEU A 532 7.02 31.11 17.95
N LYS A 533 5.92 31.13 17.18
CA LYS A 533 4.57 30.79 17.64
C LYS A 533 4.17 31.52 18.92
N GLY A 534 4.63 32.75 19.12
CA GLY A 534 4.42 33.46 20.39
C GLY A 534 2.94 33.63 20.72
N LEU A 535 2.11 34.00 19.74
CA LEU A 535 0.66 34.12 19.94
C LEU A 535 0.02 32.78 20.34
N LEU A 536 0.35 31.69 19.64
CA LEU A 536 -0.18 30.37 19.96
C LEU A 536 0.28 29.89 21.34
N LYS A 537 1.53 30.18 21.73
CA LYS A 537 2.03 29.88 23.08
C LYS A 537 1.32 30.70 24.16
N THR A 538 0.97 31.95 23.87
CA THR A 538 0.16 32.78 24.79
C THR A 538 -1.26 32.21 24.92
N ALA A 539 -1.88 31.79 23.82
CA ALA A 539 -3.24 31.26 23.80
C ALA A 539 -3.44 30.01 24.68
N PHE A 540 -2.39 29.21 24.87
CA PHE A 540 -2.43 27.96 25.64
C PHE A 540 -1.56 27.99 26.90
N ALA A 541 -1.12 29.18 27.34
CA ALA A 541 -0.17 29.34 28.45
C ALA A 541 -0.71 28.83 29.80
N ASP A 542 -2.02 28.95 30.00
CA ASP A 542 -2.76 28.57 31.20
C ASP A 542 -3.09 27.06 31.28
N VAL A 543 -3.08 26.36 30.14
CA VAL A 543 -3.49 24.94 30.07
C VAL A 543 -2.35 23.96 29.84
N LEU A 544 -1.33 24.36 29.08
CA LEU A 544 -0.21 23.48 28.74
C LEU A 544 0.91 23.55 29.78
N PRO A 545 1.63 22.43 30.03
CA PRO A 545 2.78 22.43 30.91
C PRO A 545 3.85 23.44 30.45
N ARG A 546 4.43 24.20 31.39
CA ARG A 546 5.50 25.16 31.11
C ARG A 546 6.67 24.57 30.30
N PRO A 547 7.16 23.34 30.57
CA PRO A 547 8.22 22.74 29.76
C PRO A 547 7.84 22.58 28.28
N VAL A 548 6.57 22.32 27.96
CA VAL A 548 6.07 22.21 26.57
C VAL A 548 6.04 23.57 25.87
N LEU A 549 5.63 24.62 26.59
CA LEU A 549 5.59 25.99 26.07
C LEU A 549 6.99 26.57 25.82
N GLU A 550 7.95 26.25 26.69
CA GLU A 550 9.34 26.70 26.57
C GLU A 550 10.16 25.82 25.62
N HIS A 551 9.71 24.58 25.37
CA HIS A 551 10.38 23.68 24.44
C HIS A 551 10.45 24.29 23.04
N ARG A 552 11.65 24.22 22.46
CA ARG A 552 11.90 24.49 21.06
C ARG A 552 11.81 23.17 20.32
N LYS A 553 10.61 22.88 19.78
CA LYS A 553 10.31 21.72 18.94
C LYS A 553 11.44 21.48 17.93
N GLN A 554 11.90 20.24 17.83
CA GLN A 554 12.92 19.84 16.85
C GLN A 554 12.28 19.50 15.49
N GLY A 555 10.96 19.25 15.50
CA GLY A 555 10.15 18.89 14.33
C GLY A 555 10.12 17.36 14.17
N PHE A 556 9.27 16.84 13.27
CA PHE A 556 9.34 15.45 12.81
C PHE A 556 10.58 15.19 11.93
N MET A 557 11.71 15.81 12.28
CA MET A 557 12.99 15.71 11.61
C MET A 557 13.66 14.42 12.04
N ILE A 558 13.91 13.53 11.09
CA ILE A 558 14.79 12.38 11.31
C ILE A 558 16.26 12.84 11.32
N PRO A 559 17.16 12.10 11.98
CA PRO A 559 18.60 12.36 11.89
C PRO A 559 19.17 11.88 10.54
N LEU A 560 18.61 12.37 9.43
CA LEU A 560 18.92 11.92 8.06
C LEU A 560 20.43 11.99 7.77
N GLY A 561 21.08 13.09 8.11
CA GLY A 561 22.53 13.23 7.92
C GLY A 561 23.36 12.22 8.71
N ALA A 562 22.87 11.75 9.87
CA ALA A 562 23.52 10.66 10.58
C ALA A 562 23.23 9.32 9.90
N TRP A 563 21.96 9.04 9.56
CA TRP A 563 21.54 7.82 8.88
C TRP A 563 22.27 7.59 7.56
N LEU A 564 22.47 8.62 6.73
CA LEU A 564 23.22 8.51 5.48
C LEU A 564 24.70 8.13 5.67
N THR A 565 25.25 8.32 6.87
CA THR A 565 26.61 7.89 7.23
C THR A 565 26.65 6.59 8.04
N SER A 566 25.50 6.12 8.54
CA SER A 566 25.34 4.86 9.28
C SER A 566 24.37 3.91 8.57
N ASP A 567 23.09 3.92 8.96
CA ASP A 567 22.10 2.89 8.65
C ASP A 567 21.69 2.88 7.17
N LEU A 568 21.63 4.05 6.55
CA LEU A 568 21.33 4.24 5.13
C LEU A 568 22.59 4.31 4.26
N ARG A 569 23.80 4.19 4.83
CA ARG A 569 25.04 4.32 4.08
C ARG A 569 25.11 3.30 2.93
N ALA A 570 24.89 2.02 3.21
CA ALA A 570 24.95 0.99 2.18
C ALA A 570 23.90 1.22 1.07
N THR A 571 22.71 1.66 1.45
CA THR A 571 21.62 1.99 0.51
C THR A 571 21.97 3.20 -0.35
N LEU A 572 22.52 4.26 0.25
CA LEU A 572 23.04 5.42 -0.48
C LEU A 572 24.17 4.99 -1.46
N GLU A 573 25.05 4.12 -1.00
CA GLU A 573 26.17 3.60 -1.79
C GLU A 573 25.68 2.82 -3.03
N ASP A 574 24.66 1.97 -2.88
CA ASP A 574 24.02 1.20 -3.96
C ASP A 574 23.22 2.10 -4.92
N LEU A 575 22.30 2.90 -4.40
CA LEU A 575 21.38 3.71 -5.22
C LEU A 575 22.12 4.79 -6.02
N LEU A 576 23.21 5.33 -5.47
CA LEU A 576 24.00 6.38 -6.11
C LEU A 576 25.39 5.87 -6.53
N ALA A 577 25.52 4.59 -6.87
CA ALA A 577 26.77 4.04 -7.39
C ALA A 577 27.19 4.77 -8.68
N PRO A 578 28.47 5.15 -8.88
CA PRO A 578 28.90 5.92 -10.04
C PRO A 578 28.53 5.30 -11.39
N SER A 579 28.61 3.97 -11.50
CA SER A 579 28.20 3.22 -12.70
C SER A 579 26.71 3.35 -13.00
N LEU A 580 25.87 3.31 -11.96
CA LEU A 580 24.42 3.45 -12.08
C LEU A 580 24.04 4.89 -12.44
N VAL A 581 24.63 5.88 -11.76
CA VAL A 581 24.43 7.31 -12.06
C VAL A 581 24.79 7.61 -13.52
N ALA A 582 25.94 7.11 -13.98
CA ALA A 582 26.36 7.23 -15.37
C ALA A 582 25.38 6.55 -16.34
N ALA A 583 24.90 5.35 -16.01
CA ALA A 583 23.96 4.60 -16.85
C ALA A 583 22.60 5.29 -17.01
N ARG A 584 22.09 5.98 -15.97
CA ARG A 584 20.86 6.77 -16.07
C ARG A 584 21.02 7.99 -16.99
N GLY A 585 22.20 8.61 -16.99
CA GLY A 585 22.52 9.79 -17.79
C GLY A 585 21.85 11.08 -17.33
N LEU A 586 21.27 11.11 -16.12
CA LEU A 586 20.62 12.30 -15.53
C LEU A 586 21.64 13.22 -14.86
N PHE A 587 22.53 12.66 -14.04
CA PHE A 587 23.44 13.42 -13.19
C PHE A 587 24.91 13.10 -13.50
N GLU A 588 25.77 14.08 -13.30
CA GLU A 588 27.23 13.98 -13.42
C GLU A 588 27.81 13.13 -12.28
N PRO A 589 28.38 11.94 -12.55
CA PRO A 589 28.85 11.03 -11.49
C PRO A 589 29.89 11.65 -10.57
N ALA A 590 30.76 12.51 -11.12
CA ALA A 590 31.80 13.20 -10.36
C ALA A 590 31.21 14.18 -9.33
N GLU A 591 30.12 14.87 -9.67
CA GLU A 591 29.46 15.80 -8.77
C GLU A 591 28.68 15.06 -7.67
N VAL A 592 27.99 13.96 -8.01
CA VAL A 592 27.33 13.10 -7.02
C VAL A 592 28.35 12.54 -6.01
N GLU A 593 29.51 12.09 -6.49
CA GLU A 593 30.59 11.59 -5.63
C GLU A 593 31.23 12.71 -4.79
N ARG A 594 31.30 13.95 -5.30
CA ARG A 594 31.72 15.11 -4.49
C ARG A 594 30.76 15.36 -3.34
N LEU A 595 29.45 15.36 -3.59
CA LEU A 595 28.42 15.52 -2.55
C LEU A 595 28.52 14.43 -1.48
N ARG A 596 28.69 13.16 -1.89
CA ARG A 596 28.87 12.03 -0.98
C ARG A 596 30.11 12.17 -0.10
N ARG A 597 31.27 12.51 -0.68
CA ARG A 597 32.53 12.69 0.06
C ARG A 597 32.47 13.86 1.03
N GLU A 598 31.94 15.00 0.61
CA GLU A 598 31.77 16.16 1.49
C GLU A 598 30.84 15.87 2.66
N HIS A 599 29.72 15.16 2.40
CA HIS A 599 28.78 14.75 3.42
C HIS A 599 29.39 13.75 4.39
N ALA A 600 30.04 12.69 3.90
CA ALA A 600 30.69 11.68 4.75
C ALA A 600 31.84 12.27 5.58
N GLY A 601 32.67 13.12 4.97
CA GLY A 601 33.80 13.80 5.62
C GLY A 601 33.41 14.95 6.56
N GLY A 602 32.15 15.40 6.52
CA GLY A 602 31.64 16.45 7.42
C GLY A 602 32.09 17.85 7.05
N ALA A 603 32.53 18.02 5.80
CA ALA A 603 32.88 19.32 5.25
C ALA A 603 31.63 20.18 5.00
N ARG A 604 30.54 19.55 4.53
CA ARG A 604 29.22 20.16 4.29
C ARG A 604 28.10 19.16 4.54
N ASP A 605 26.92 19.64 4.91
CA ASP A 605 25.73 18.81 5.01
C ASP A 605 24.96 18.77 3.69
N HIS A 606 24.92 17.61 3.03
CA HIS A 606 24.16 17.36 1.81
C HIS A 606 23.03 16.33 2.02
N ALA A 607 22.53 16.18 3.25
CA ALA A 607 21.53 15.17 3.58
C ALA A 607 20.29 15.20 2.67
N ASP A 608 19.62 16.36 2.59
CA ASP A 608 18.41 16.54 1.76
C ASP A 608 18.69 16.31 0.28
N ARG A 609 19.87 16.73 -0.20
CA ARG A 609 20.31 16.58 -1.59
C ARG A 609 20.53 15.13 -1.96
N LEU A 610 21.29 14.41 -1.15
CA LEU A 610 21.57 12.99 -1.38
C LEU A 610 20.29 12.15 -1.29
N PHE A 611 19.42 12.47 -0.33
CA PHE A 611 18.12 11.82 -0.20
C PHE A 611 17.22 12.09 -1.41
N THR A 612 17.20 13.32 -1.94
CA THR A 612 16.51 13.66 -3.20
C THR A 612 16.99 12.78 -4.36
N LEU A 613 18.30 12.59 -4.52
CA LEU A 613 18.83 11.70 -5.56
C LEU A 613 18.47 10.22 -5.33
N MET A 614 18.48 9.75 -4.07
CA MET A 614 18.06 8.39 -3.72
C MET A 614 16.58 8.14 -4.07
N MET A 615 15.70 9.07 -3.69
CA MET A 615 14.27 8.98 -3.94
C MET A 615 13.96 9.06 -5.45
N THR A 616 14.75 9.81 -6.21
CA THR A 616 14.71 9.80 -7.68
C THR A 616 14.99 8.40 -8.22
N GLU A 617 16.11 7.78 -7.83
CA GLU A 617 16.49 6.46 -8.32
C GLU A 617 15.45 5.38 -7.95
N LEU A 618 14.95 5.40 -6.71
CA LEU A 618 13.89 4.48 -6.28
C LEU A 618 12.61 4.63 -7.11
N TRP A 619 12.21 5.87 -7.41
CA TRP A 619 11.06 6.12 -8.27
C TRP A 619 11.28 5.63 -9.71
N ILE A 620 12.48 5.84 -10.28
CA ILE A 620 12.84 5.31 -11.61
C ILE A 620 12.74 3.78 -11.63
N ARG A 621 13.29 3.10 -10.61
CA ARG A 621 13.22 1.63 -10.48
C ARG A 621 11.78 1.12 -10.42
N GLU A 622 10.90 1.80 -9.70
CA GLU A 622 9.51 1.36 -9.52
C GLU A 622 8.64 1.65 -10.76
N TYR A 623 8.79 2.82 -11.38
CA TYR A 623 7.84 3.30 -12.40
C TYR A 623 8.41 3.32 -13.82
N LEU A 624 9.73 3.42 -14.04
CA LEU A 624 10.31 3.56 -15.37
C LEU A 624 11.04 2.29 -15.87
N ASP A 625 11.56 1.45 -14.99
CA ASP A 625 12.36 0.26 -15.35
C ASP A 625 11.57 -0.98 -15.85
N ARG A 626 10.27 -0.85 -16.12
CA ARG A 626 9.36 -1.99 -16.41
C ARG A 626 9.67 -2.79 -17.68
N GLY A 627 10.63 -2.37 -18.50
CA GLY A 627 11.08 -3.06 -19.71
C GLY A 627 12.60 -3.14 -19.84
N GLY A 628 13.32 -3.05 -18.72
CA GLY A 628 14.78 -2.90 -18.65
C GLY A 628 15.19 -1.55 -18.09
N GLN A 629 16.48 -1.37 -17.86
CA GLN A 629 17.03 -0.18 -17.23
C GLN A 629 16.73 1.08 -18.06
N TRP A 630 15.95 2.01 -17.49
CA TRP A 630 15.64 3.30 -18.09
C TRP A 630 16.87 4.23 -18.08
N SER A 631 17.06 4.96 -19.18
CA SER A 631 18.08 6.02 -19.30
C SER A 631 17.56 7.17 -20.16
N LEU A 632 18.07 8.38 -19.90
CA LEU A 632 17.67 9.60 -20.61
C LEU A 632 17.93 9.49 -22.13
N GLY A 633 19.10 8.96 -22.52
CA GLY A 633 19.46 8.76 -23.93
C GLY A 633 18.64 7.69 -24.65
N GLY A 634 18.19 6.64 -23.93
CA GLY A 634 17.31 5.61 -24.48
C GLY A 634 15.83 6.02 -24.58
N ALA A 635 15.40 7.01 -23.79
CA ALA A 635 14.05 7.57 -23.86
C ALA A 635 13.86 8.49 -25.08
N HIS A 636 14.87 9.32 -25.40
CA HIS A 636 14.81 10.22 -26.57
C HIS A 636 14.87 9.46 -27.92
N ALA A 637 15.58 8.33 -27.99
CA ALA A 637 15.62 7.48 -29.18
C ALA A 637 14.28 6.77 -29.47
N ARG A 638 13.41 6.61 -28.46
CA ARG A 638 12.07 6.01 -28.60
C ARG A 638 11.00 7.03 -29.01
N GLY A 639 11.26 8.33 -28.85
CA GLY A 639 10.34 9.42 -29.20
C GLY A 639 10.13 9.68 -30.71
N THR A 640 10.80 8.95 -31.60
CA THR A 640 10.72 9.17 -33.06
C THR A 640 10.28 7.95 -33.88
N ARG A 641 9.74 6.89 -33.25
CA ARG A 641 9.14 5.78 -34.02
C ARG A 641 7.77 5.39 -33.49
N ALA A 642 6.74 5.96 -34.12
CA ALA A 642 5.47 5.27 -34.28
C ALA A 642 5.73 3.98 -35.07
N GLY A 643 5.83 2.86 -34.37
CA GLY A 643 6.07 1.55 -34.96
C GLY A 643 5.67 0.46 -33.98
N ARG A 644 4.71 -0.38 -34.41
CA ARG A 644 4.11 -1.53 -33.72
C ARG A 644 5.06 -2.29 -32.76
N PRO A 645 4.56 -2.83 -31.64
CA PRO A 645 5.36 -3.68 -30.78
C PRO A 645 5.71 -4.98 -31.52
N VAL A 646 6.99 -5.19 -31.75
CA VAL A 646 7.54 -6.49 -32.17
C VAL A 646 7.65 -7.35 -30.91
N VAL A 647 6.80 -8.37 -30.83
CA VAL A 647 6.92 -9.45 -29.83
C VAL A 647 8.27 -10.15 -30.08
N ALA A 648 9.24 -9.94 -29.19
CA ALA A 648 10.44 -10.76 -29.17
C ALA A 648 10.05 -12.20 -28.80
N ARG A 649 10.45 -13.17 -29.61
CA ARG A 649 10.25 -14.60 -29.29
C ARG A 649 11.03 -14.95 -28.01
N PRO A 650 10.42 -15.63 -27.02
CA PRO A 650 11.15 -16.11 -25.84
C PRO A 650 12.24 -17.11 -26.26
N ARG A 651 13.42 -17.00 -25.66
CA ARG A 651 14.54 -17.94 -25.85
C ARG A 651 14.34 -19.15 -24.94
N THR A 652 14.48 -20.35 -25.50
CA THR A 652 14.37 -21.64 -24.81
C THR A 652 15.38 -21.80 -23.66
N LEU A 653 14.89 -22.08 -22.44
CA LEU A 653 15.69 -22.42 -21.24
C LEU A 653 15.79 -23.95 -21.06
N ARG A 654 16.90 -24.43 -20.47
CA ARG A 654 17.03 -25.80 -19.95
C ARG A 654 16.79 -25.79 -18.45
N ILE A 655 15.64 -26.30 -18.02
CA ILE A 655 15.16 -26.23 -16.64
C ILE A 655 15.28 -27.62 -16.02
N LEU A 656 15.99 -27.72 -14.88
CA LEU A 656 15.99 -28.92 -14.06
C LEU A 656 15.13 -28.68 -12.82
N MET A 657 14.03 -29.41 -12.69
CA MET A 657 13.17 -29.38 -11.53
C MET A 657 13.52 -30.52 -10.58
N VAL A 658 13.63 -30.26 -9.27
CA VAL A 658 13.93 -31.29 -8.27
C VAL A 658 12.88 -31.26 -7.18
N SER A 659 12.28 -32.42 -6.87
CA SER A 659 11.14 -32.50 -5.96
C SER A 659 11.12 -33.75 -5.08
N ASP A 660 10.57 -33.61 -3.87
CA ASP A 660 10.25 -34.71 -2.98
C ASP A 660 8.99 -35.49 -3.40
N VAL A 661 8.26 -35.03 -4.42
CA VAL A 661 7.05 -35.69 -4.92
C VAL A 661 7.16 -35.98 -6.41
N SER A 662 6.36 -36.93 -6.92
CA SER A 662 6.49 -37.41 -8.29
C SER A 662 5.37 -36.90 -9.19
N PRO A 663 5.68 -36.39 -10.41
CA PRO A 663 4.66 -35.97 -11.36
C PRO A 663 4.02 -37.15 -12.11
N ALA A 664 4.53 -38.38 -11.96
CA ALA A 664 4.12 -39.55 -12.75
C ALA A 664 2.67 -40.00 -12.48
N ARG A 665 2.21 -39.93 -11.23
CA ARG A 665 0.85 -40.29 -10.81
C ARG A 665 0.34 -39.25 -9.80
N PRO A 666 -0.10 -38.06 -10.26
CA PRO A 666 -0.50 -37.01 -9.34
C PRO A 666 -1.77 -37.42 -8.59
N GLU A 667 -1.67 -37.55 -7.27
CA GLU A 667 -2.83 -37.78 -6.39
C GLU A 667 -3.50 -36.46 -5.95
N GLY A 668 -2.95 -35.32 -6.37
CA GLY A 668 -3.44 -33.97 -6.12
C GLY A 668 -2.38 -33.03 -5.54
N GLY A 669 -2.74 -31.77 -5.27
CA GLY A 669 -1.89 -30.83 -4.55
C GLY A 669 -0.54 -30.54 -5.24
N ALA A 670 0.56 -30.75 -4.51
CA ALA A 670 1.91 -30.44 -4.97
C ALA A 670 2.37 -31.30 -6.18
N GLU A 671 1.92 -32.55 -6.28
CA GLU A 671 2.27 -33.44 -7.40
C GLU A 671 1.66 -32.97 -8.71
N ARG A 672 0.38 -32.56 -8.66
CA ARG A 672 -0.31 -32.01 -9.82
C ARG A 672 0.30 -30.67 -10.23
N MET A 673 0.60 -29.80 -9.27
CA MET A 673 1.24 -28.52 -9.56
C MET A 673 2.61 -28.71 -10.23
N LEU A 674 3.44 -29.63 -9.72
CA LEU A 674 4.72 -29.97 -10.35
C LEU A 674 4.53 -30.47 -11.79
N ARG A 675 3.57 -31.37 -12.02
CA ARG A 675 3.27 -31.91 -13.35
C ARG A 675 2.82 -30.83 -14.33
N GLU A 676 1.86 -30.00 -13.93
CA GLU A 676 1.31 -28.93 -14.77
C GLU A 676 2.37 -27.88 -15.11
N GLN A 677 3.18 -27.46 -14.12
CA GLN A 677 4.26 -26.51 -14.36
C GLN A 677 5.31 -27.08 -15.30
N ALA A 678 5.73 -28.34 -15.09
CA ALA A 678 6.72 -28.97 -15.96
C ALA A 678 6.22 -29.11 -17.41
N SER A 679 5.00 -29.63 -17.58
CA SER A 679 4.43 -29.90 -18.91
C SER A 679 4.13 -28.61 -19.68
N ARG A 680 3.63 -27.57 -18.99
CA ARG A 680 3.30 -26.30 -19.63
C ARG A 680 4.54 -25.46 -19.95
N LEU A 681 5.59 -25.51 -19.11
CA LEU A 681 6.89 -24.92 -19.48
C LEU A 681 7.49 -25.63 -20.71
N ALA A 682 7.36 -26.96 -20.80
CA ALA A 682 7.76 -27.69 -22.00
C ALA A 682 6.95 -27.28 -23.24
N ALA A 683 5.63 -27.10 -23.09
CA ALA A 683 4.75 -26.61 -24.16
C ALA A 683 5.08 -25.18 -24.61
N LEU A 684 5.61 -24.33 -23.72
CA LEU A 684 6.15 -23.00 -24.06
C LEU A 684 7.51 -23.05 -24.80
N GLY A 685 8.04 -24.25 -25.05
CA GLY A 685 9.29 -24.45 -25.79
C GLY A 685 10.55 -24.47 -24.92
N HIS A 686 10.43 -24.55 -23.59
CA HIS A 686 11.57 -24.80 -22.70
C HIS A 686 11.93 -26.30 -22.66
N ARG A 687 13.20 -26.63 -22.42
CA ARG A 687 13.65 -28.02 -22.21
C ARG A 687 13.56 -28.35 -20.73
N VAL A 688 12.54 -29.11 -20.32
CA VAL A 688 12.25 -29.38 -18.90
C VAL A 688 12.60 -30.82 -18.55
N ARG A 689 13.29 -31.00 -17.43
CA ARG A 689 13.59 -32.31 -16.82
C ARG A 689 13.23 -32.29 -15.35
N VAL A 690 12.83 -33.43 -14.80
CA VAL A 690 12.43 -33.57 -13.40
C VAL A 690 13.21 -34.70 -12.73
N VAL A 691 13.83 -34.41 -11.59
CA VAL A 691 14.36 -35.42 -10.67
C VAL A 691 13.43 -35.52 -9.47
N SER A 692 12.80 -36.68 -9.28
CA SER A 692 11.81 -36.88 -8.23
C SER A 692 11.92 -38.23 -7.54
N ARG A 693 11.25 -38.40 -6.39
CA ARG A 693 11.15 -39.73 -5.75
C ARG A 693 10.41 -40.73 -6.63
N ALA A 694 10.77 -42.00 -6.53
CA ALA A 694 9.95 -43.09 -7.07
C ALA A 694 8.62 -43.20 -6.29
N HIS A 695 7.54 -43.63 -6.97
CA HIS A 695 6.29 -44.00 -6.30
C HIS A 695 6.46 -45.34 -5.59
N ALA A 696 5.76 -45.56 -4.46
CA ALA A 696 5.91 -46.77 -3.65
C ALA A 696 5.66 -48.09 -4.44
N ASP A 697 4.81 -48.04 -5.47
CA ASP A 697 4.43 -49.17 -6.33
C ASP A 697 4.94 -49.03 -7.79
N GLY A 698 5.82 -48.05 -8.06
CA GLY A 698 6.27 -47.69 -9.41
C GLY A 698 7.69 -48.16 -9.71
N GLY A 699 7.92 -48.65 -10.94
CA GLY A 699 9.27 -49.00 -11.43
C GLY A 699 10.22 -47.80 -11.46
N GLN A 700 11.52 -48.07 -11.36
CA GLN A 700 12.58 -47.03 -11.34
C GLN A 700 12.99 -46.53 -12.74
N ALA A 701 12.30 -46.98 -13.79
CA ALA A 701 12.62 -46.60 -15.17
C ALA A 701 12.32 -45.11 -15.41
N PRO A 702 13.18 -44.39 -16.15
CA PRO A 702 12.90 -43.03 -16.60
C PRO A 702 11.59 -42.98 -17.40
N LEU A 703 10.83 -41.90 -17.24
CA LEU A 703 9.52 -41.74 -17.88
C LEU A 703 9.46 -40.40 -18.63
N ASP A 704 8.92 -40.41 -19.85
CA ASP A 704 8.66 -39.19 -20.62
C ASP A 704 7.18 -38.78 -20.48
N LEU A 705 6.94 -37.62 -19.86
CA LEU A 705 5.60 -37.05 -19.66
C LEU A 705 5.45 -35.82 -20.55
N ALA A 706 4.81 -35.96 -21.70
CA ALA A 706 4.50 -34.84 -22.60
C ALA A 706 5.74 -33.96 -22.92
N GLY A 707 6.90 -34.59 -23.18
CA GLY A 707 8.14 -33.89 -23.49
C GLY A 707 8.98 -33.52 -22.25
N VAL A 708 8.60 -34.00 -21.07
CA VAL A 708 9.35 -33.84 -19.81
C VAL A 708 10.00 -35.16 -19.42
N HIS A 709 11.33 -35.19 -19.38
CA HIS A 709 12.07 -36.37 -18.92
C HIS A 709 12.11 -36.42 -17.39
N VAL A 710 11.61 -37.51 -16.80
CA VAL A 710 11.55 -37.72 -15.35
C VAL A 710 12.51 -38.82 -14.93
N ARG A 711 13.43 -38.49 -14.02
CA ARG A 711 14.37 -39.42 -13.37
C ARG A 711 13.96 -39.67 -11.93
N HIS A 712 13.73 -40.94 -11.59
CA HIS A 712 13.35 -41.34 -10.25
C HIS A 712 14.54 -41.71 -9.37
N PHE A 713 14.45 -41.44 -8.06
CA PHE A 713 15.38 -41.95 -7.05
C PHE A 713 14.66 -42.78 -5.96
N PRO A 714 15.31 -43.83 -5.43
CA PRO A 714 14.71 -44.74 -4.45
C PRO A 714 14.70 -44.17 -3.04
N MET A 715 13.81 -44.71 -2.20
CA MET A 715 13.59 -44.28 -0.81
C MET A 715 13.58 -45.45 0.17
N ASP A 716 14.23 -45.28 1.33
CA ASP A 716 14.15 -46.25 2.43
C ASP A 716 12.99 -45.92 3.37
N HIS A 717 11.96 -46.75 3.33
CA HIS A 717 10.79 -46.68 4.21
C HIS A 717 10.92 -47.57 5.45
N ARG A 718 12.12 -47.99 5.87
CA ARG A 718 12.35 -48.82 7.08
C ARG A 718 12.61 -48.03 8.37
N SER A 719 13.03 -46.76 8.27
CA SER A 719 13.16 -45.86 9.44
C SER A 719 13.05 -44.38 9.03
N VAL A 720 12.78 -43.46 9.97
CA VAL A 720 12.71 -42.00 9.68
C VAL A 720 14.10 -41.45 9.33
N ALA A 721 15.14 -41.87 10.07
CA ALA A 721 16.51 -41.50 9.76
C ALA A 721 16.97 -42.06 8.39
N GLY A 722 16.58 -43.30 8.08
CA GLY A 722 16.77 -43.91 6.76
C GLY A 722 16.06 -43.14 5.67
N PHE A 723 14.79 -42.74 5.89
CA PHE A 723 14.02 -41.91 4.97
C PHE A 723 14.72 -40.57 4.71
N VAL A 724 14.99 -39.74 5.73
CA VAL A 724 15.63 -38.43 5.54
C VAL A 724 16.99 -38.56 4.86
N ARG A 725 17.82 -39.52 5.28
CA ARG A 725 19.14 -39.77 4.71
C ARG A 725 19.06 -40.19 3.25
N THR A 726 18.14 -41.09 2.91
CA THR A 726 17.98 -41.56 1.52
C THR A 726 17.37 -40.49 0.63
N SER A 727 16.42 -39.67 1.10
CA SER A 727 15.87 -38.54 0.33
C SER A 727 16.97 -37.58 -0.12
N ILE A 728 17.86 -37.20 0.81
CA ILE A 728 18.94 -36.25 0.53
C ILE A 728 20.03 -36.88 -0.35
N LEU A 729 20.52 -38.08 0.01
CA LEU A 729 21.66 -38.69 -0.69
C LEU A 729 21.28 -39.24 -2.07
N ALA A 730 20.07 -39.81 -2.21
CA ALA A 730 19.60 -40.34 -3.49
C ALA A 730 19.26 -39.19 -4.46
N ALA A 731 18.60 -38.12 -3.97
CA ALA A 731 18.38 -36.92 -4.77
C ALA A 731 19.70 -36.28 -5.23
N ARG A 732 20.73 -36.22 -4.36
CA ARG A 732 22.07 -35.74 -4.73
C ARG A 732 22.66 -36.54 -5.89
N ARG A 733 22.62 -37.87 -5.81
CA ARG A 733 23.16 -38.77 -6.86
C ARG A 733 22.38 -38.62 -8.16
N ALA A 734 21.05 -38.65 -8.10
CA ALA A 734 20.19 -38.51 -9.27
C ALA A 734 20.35 -37.16 -9.96
N THR A 735 20.39 -36.06 -9.19
CA THR A 735 20.66 -34.71 -9.72
C THR A 735 22.03 -34.61 -10.37
N SER A 736 23.06 -35.23 -9.77
CA SER A 736 24.42 -35.21 -10.33
C SER A 736 24.53 -36.02 -11.62
N ALA A 737 23.88 -37.19 -11.68
CA ALA A 737 23.84 -38.00 -12.89
C ALA A 737 23.10 -37.28 -14.02
N ASP A 738 21.94 -36.68 -13.72
CA ASP A 738 21.15 -35.93 -14.70
C ASP A 738 21.90 -34.71 -15.26
N LEU A 739 22.60 -33.95 -14.42
CA LEU A 739 23.43 -32.82 -14.85
C LEU A 739 24.69 -33.24 -15.61
N ALA A 740 25.22 -34.44 -15.36
CA ALA A 740 26.36 -34.99 -16.11
C ALA A 740 25.95 -35.42 -17.52
N GLU A 741 24.73 -35.94 -17.69
CA GLU A 741 24.18 -36.32 -18.99
C GLU A 741 23.73 -35.12 -19.82
N SER A 742 23.15 -34.08 -19.18
CA SER A 742 22.69 -32.88 -19.88
C SER A 742 22.76 -31.64 -18.99
N PRO A 743 23.36 -30.52 -19.43
CA PRO A 743 23.48 -29.32 -18.61
C PRO A 743 22.12 -28.61 -18.47
N ALA A 744 21.92 -27.92 -17.34
CA ALA A 744 20.77 -27.06 -17.09
C ALA A 744 21.22 -25.59 -16.96
N ASP A 745 20.33 -24.66 -17.31
CA ASP A 745 20.54 -23.21 -17.15
C ASP A 745 20.05 -22.74 -15.78
N VAL A 746 18.97 -23.35 -15.27
CA VAL A 746 18.35 -23.00 -13.99
C VAL A 746 17.84 -24.24 -13.26
N LEU A 747 17.95 -24.21 -11.93
CA LEU A 747 17.41 -25.23 -11.03
C LEU A 747 16.13 -24.72 -10.37
N HIS A 748 15.07 -25.52 -10.41
CA HIS A 748 13.79 -25.20 -9.77
C HIS A 748 13.48 -26.24 -8.68
N LEU A 749 13.60 -25.82 -7.43
CA LEU A 749 13.44 -26.70 -6.29
C LEU A 749 12.02 -26.68 -5.71
N TYR A 750 11.53 -27.88 -5.40
CA TYR A 750 10.31 -28.13 -4.65
C TYR A 750 10.65 -28.94 -3.41
N GLN A 751 10.15 -28.50 -2.27
CA GLN A 751 10.31 -29.15 -0.96
C GLN A 751 11.79 -29.28 -0.48
N PRO A 752 12.01 -29.37 0.84
CA PRO A 752 13.35 -29.14 1.37
C PRO A 752 14.31 -30.33 1.26
N LEU A 753 13.86 -31.59 1.25
CA LEU A 753 14.77 -32.73 1.37
C LEU A 753 15.52 -33.01 0.05
N ALA A 754 14.80 -33.21 -1.04
CA ALA A 754 15.39 -33.38 -2.37
C ALA A 754 16.10 -32.10 -2.82
N GLY A 755 15.54 -30.93 -2.49
CA GLY A 755 16.17 -29.64 -2.74
C GLY A 755 17.55 -29.50 -2.07
N TYR A 756 17.66 -29.90 -0.80
CA TYR A 756 18.95 -29.92 -0.11
C TYR A 756 19.89 -30.99 -0.67
N GLY A 757 19.37 -32.15 -1.08
CA GLY A 757 20.12 -33.16 -1.81
C GLY A 757 20.77 -32.59 -3.08
N ALA A 758 20.02 -31.83 -3.87
CA ALA A 758 20.55 -31.12 -5.04
C ALA A 758 21.67 -30.14 -4.64
N LEU A 759 21.52 -29.38 -3.57
CA LEU A 759 22.55 -28.45 -3.07
C LEU A 759 23.87 -29.12 -2.64
N LEU A 760 23.85 -30.41 -2.31
CA LEU A 760 25.06 -31.19 -2.03
C LEU A 760 25.77 -31.67 -3.30
N SER A 761 25.17 -31.52 -4.49
CA SER A 761 25.84 -31.74 -5.77
C SER A 761 26.68 -30.52 -6.16
N PRO A 762 27.99 -30.66 -6.40
CA PRO A 762 28.84 -29.55 -6.83
C PRO A 762 28.38 -28.89 -8.14
N ALA A 763 27.85 -29.68 -9.08
CA ALA A 763 27.34 -29.20 -10.36
C ALA A 763 26.06 -28.35 -10.15
N ALA A 764 25.09 -28.88 -9.41
CA ALA A 764 23.84 -28.18 -9.14
C ALA A 764 24.04 -26.91 -8.29
N ARG A 765 24.99 -26.94 -7.34
CA ARG A 765 25.30 -25.78 -6.47
C ARG A 765 25.81 -24.57 -7.25
N ARG A 766 26.29 -24.72 -8.49
CA ARG A 766 26.75 -23.59 -9.31
C ARG A 766 25.64 -22.93 -10.12
N LEU A 767 24.49 -23.59 -10.27
CA LEU A 767 23.37 -23.06 -11.04
C LEU A 767 22.61 -21.97 -10.26
N PRO A 768 21.99 -21.02 -10.96
CA PRO A 768 21.00 -20.14 -10.35
C PRO A 768 19.72 -20.94 -10.04
N MET A 769 19.00 -20.53 -8.99
CA MET A 769 17.97 -21.36 -8.38
C MET A 769 16.69 -20.59 -8.05
N LEU A 770 15.55 -21.16 -8.42
CA LEU A 770 14.21 -20.77 -7.96
C LEU A 770 13.73 -21.82 -6.95
N TYR A 771 13.21 -21.40 -5.79
CA TYR A 771 12.60 -22.32 -4.81
C TYR A 771 11.10 -22.07 -4.71
N THR A 772 10.26 -23.09 -4.86
CA THR A 772 8.81 -22.97 -4.63
C THR A 772 8.45 -23.36 -3.21
N PHE A 773 7.96 -22.37 -2.46
CA PHE A 773 7.56 -22.50 -1.06
C PHE A 773 6.04 -22.58 -0.94
N HIS A 774 5.54 -23.76 -0.59
CA HIS A 774 4.10 -23.98 -0.37
C HIS A 774 3.68 -23.64 1.06
N SER A 775 4.46 -24.11 2.03
CA SER A 775 4.21 -23.94 3.47
C SER A 775 5.45 -24.37 4.26
N PRO A 776 5.66 -23.90 5.51
CA PRO A 776 6.76 -24.33 6.36
C PRO A 776 6.73 -25.83 6.61
N ALA A 777 7.65 -26.59 6.00
CA ALA A 777 7.71 -28.04 6.15
C ALA A 777 7.82 -28.51 7.62
N PRO A 778 8.55 -27.80 8.53
CA PRO A 778 8.60 -28.18 9.94
C PRO A 778 7.27 -28.03 10.68
N LEU A 779 6.48 -27.01 10.35
CA LEU A 779 5.17 -26.81 10.97
C LEU A 779 4.18 -27.84 10.44
N GLU A 780 4.23 -28.17 9.15
CA GLU A 780 3.49 -29.30 8.59
C GLU A 780 3.84 -30.62 9.27
N TYR A 781 5.13 -30.85 9.54
CA TYR A 781 5.61 -32.07 10.19
C TYR A 781 5.13 -32.18 11.65
N ARG A 782 5.11 -31.06 12.39
CA ARG A 782 4.58 -31.02 13.77
C ARG A 782 3.07 -31.22 13.82
N ALA A 783 2.34 -30.72 12.82
CA ALA A 783 0.88 -30.80 12.78
C ALA A 783 0.35 -32.23 12.51
N ARG A 784 1.09 -33.05 11.74
CA ARG A 784 0.71 -34.44 11.43
C ARG A 784 0.84 -35.30 12.68
N HIS A 785 -0.25 -35.82 13.24
CA HIS A 785 -0.16 -36.82 14.33
C HIS A 785 -0.41 -38.22 13.74
N GLY A 786 0.41 -39.23 14.09
CA GLY A 786 0.05 -40.65 13.90
C GLY A 786 -0.03 -41.24 12.48
N MET A 787 0.22 -40.49 11.39
CA MET A 787 0.05 -41.01 10.00
C MET A 787 1.08 -42.07 9.56
N THR A 788 2.16 -42.30 10.31
CA THR A 788 3.04 -43.46 10.11
C THR A 788 3.30 -44.09 11.47
N ARG A 789 3.52 -45.42 11.53
CA ARG A 789 4.00 -46.12 12.75
C ARG A 789 5.29 -45.52 13.35
N ARG A 790 5.86 -44.47 12.75
CA ARG A 790 7.13 -43.84 13.11
C ARG A 790 7.06 -42.32 13.35
N HIS A 791 5.88 -41.69 13.31
CA HIS A 791 5.75 -40.33 13.86
C HIS A 791 5.85 -40.44 15.39
N ARG A 792 6.87 -39.82 15.99
CA ARG A 792 7.08 -39.82 17.44
C ARG A 792 6.75 -38.44 17.98
N GLY A 793 5.68 -38.34 18.77
CA GLY A 793 5.43 -37.17 19.61
C GLY A 793 6.54 -36.98 20.67
N GLY A 794 6.61 -35.79 21.26
CA GLY A 794 7.63 -35.45 22.27
C GLY A 794 8.96 -34.96 21.69
N LEU A 795 10.04 -35.06 22.47
CA LEU A 795 11.37 -34.52 22.14
C LEU A 795 11.89 -34.95 20.76
N ALA A 796 11.66 -36.20 20.36
CA ALA A 796 12.10 -36.73 19.05
C ALA A 796 11.41 -36.05 17.86
N GLY A 797 10.12 -35.68 17.99
CA GLY A 797 9.40 -34.90 16.98
C GLY A 797 9.89 -33.45 16.90
N GLY A 798 10.29 -32.87 18.05
CA GLY A 798 10.95 -31.57 18.13
C GLY A 798 12.29 -31.53 17.39
N PHE A 799 13.15 -32.55 17.60
CA PHE A 799 14.42 -32.69 16.88
C PHE A 799 14.21 -32.87 15.37
N GLY A 800 13.24 -33.68 14.94
CA GLY A 800 12.90 -33.85 13.52
C GLY A 800 12.45 -32.55 12.84
N ALA A 801 11.59 -31.78 13.52
CA ALA A 801 11.17 -30.47 13.03
C ALA A 801 12.33 -29.47 12.96
N ALA A 802 13.22 -29.44 13.95
CA ALA A 802 14.40 -28.58 13.95
C ALA A 802 15.37 -28.93 12.80
N ALA A 803 15.59 -30.22 12.54
CA ALA A 803 16.40 -30.67 11.41
C ALA A 803 15.80 -30.25 10.06
N LEU A 804 14.48 -30.42 9.87
CA LEU A 804 13.79 -29.93 8.67
C LEU A 804 13.91 -28.41 8.52
N TRP A 805 13.87 -27.67 9.64
CA TRP A 805 14.02 -26.21 9.64
C TRP A 805 15.38 -25.78 9.10
N LEU A 806 16.45 -26.48 9.50
CA LEU A 806 17.81 -26.21 9.01
C LEU A 806 17.94 -26.51 7.51
N VAL A 807 17.38 -27.63 7.07
CA VAL A 807 17.41 -28.07 5.67
C VAL A 807 16.66 -27.08 4.77
N GLU A 808 15.43 -26.72 5.15
CA GLU A 808 14.62 -25.76 4.39
C GLU A 808 15.26 -24.38 4.36
N ARG A 809 15.80 -23.90 5.50
CA ARG A 809 16.51 -22.63 5.57
C ARG A 809 17.75 -22.59 4.68
N ALA A 810 18.48 -23.70 4.55
CA ALA A 810 19.60 -23.79 3.63
C ALA A 810 19.16 -23.67 2.17
N CYS A 811 18.04 -24.30 1.80
CA CYS A 811 17.45 -24.18 0.46
C CYS A 811 17.02 -22.74 0.16
N LEU A 812 16.23 -22.15 1.06
CA LEU A 812 15.74 -20.77 0.92
C LEU A 812 16.88 -19.75 0.85
N ARG A 813 17.91 -19.88 1.69
CA ARG A 813 19.07 -18.98 1.66
C ARG A 813 19.81 -19.01 0.34
N ARG A 814 19.90 -20.18 -0.32
CA ARG A 814 20.63 -20.35 -1.57
C ARG A 814 19.83 -19.94 -2.81
N ALA A 815 18.51 -19.96 -2.75
CA ALA A 815 17.63 -19.61 -3.85
C ALA A 815 17.77 -18.12 -4.23
N ARG A 816 17.90 -17.79 -5.52
CA ARG A 816 17.95 -16.39 -5.97
C ARG A 816 16.58 -15.72 -5.80
N LEU A 817 15.54 -16.41 -6.24
CA LEU A 817 14.14 -16.05 -6.01
C LEU A 817 13.41 -17.21 -5.31
N ILE A 818 12.38 -16.88 -4.56
CA ILE A 818 11.50 -17.80 -3.86
C ILE A 818 10.07 -17.54 -4.34
N HIS A 819 9.53 -18.52 -5.05
CA HIS A 819 8.17 -18.51 -5.53
C HIS A 819 7.20 -18.94 -4.41
N VAL A 820 6.21 -18.10 -4.12
CA VAL A 820 5.11 -18.38 -3.19
C VAL A 820 3.76 -18.29 -3.90
N LEU A 821 2.77 -19.00 -3.36
CA LEU A 821 1.42 -19.04 -3.92
C LEU A 821 0.48 -17.96 -3.37
N SER A 822 0.80 -17.38 -2.22
CA SER A 822 -0.07 -16.44 -1.49
C SER A 822 0.74 -15.39 -0.74
N ASP A 823 0.08 -14.28 -0.40
CA ASP A 823 0.66 -13.25 0.49
C ASP A 823 0.85 -13.82 1.90
N PHE A 824 -0.03 -14.75 2.31
CA PHE A 824 0.16 -15.49 3.57
C PHE A 824 1.49 -16.26 3.59
N SER A 825 1.81 -17.00 2.53
CA SER A 825 3.08 -17.73 2.42
C SER A 825 4.27 -16.77 2.33
N ALA A 826 4.13 -15.60 1.68
CA ALA A 826 5.15 -14.55 1.68
C ALA A 826 5.45 -14.04 3.10
N GLY A 827 4.41 -13.68 3.86
CA GLY A 827 4.55 -13.20 5.24
C GLY A 827 5.16 -14.26 6.17
N GLN A 828 4.93 -15.55 5.92
CA GLN A 828 5.61 -16.63 6.63
C GLN A 828 7.11 -16.67 6.35
N LEU A 829 7.55 -16.44 5.11
CA LEU A 829 8.98 -16.37 4.77
C LEU A 829 9.68 -15.19 5.45
N GLU A 830 9.03 -14.03 5.47
CA GLU A 830 9.53 -12.83 6.15
C GLU A 830 9.63 -13.06 7.66
N THR A 831 8.56 -13.56 8.28
CA THR A 831 8.47 -13.69 9.74
C THR A 831 9.32 -14.85 10.27
N LEU A 832 9.20 -16.03 9.66
CA LEU A 832 9.79 -17.27 10.17
C LEU A 832 11.22 -17.53 9.67
N TYR A 833 11.51 -17.11 8.43
CA TYR A 833 12.79 -17.40 7.77
C TYR A 833 13.66 -16.16 7.55
N ARG A 834 13.13 -14.95 7.78
CA ARG A 834 13.81 -13.66 7.56
C ARG A 834 14.32 -13.51 6.13
N ILE A 835 13.49 -13.95 5.18
CA ILE A 835 13.74 -13.75 3.75
C ILE A 835 13.22 -12.36 3.36
N PRO A 836 14.01 -11.55 2.65
CA PRO A 836 13.61 -10.20 2.32
C PRO A 836 12.65 -10.18 1.10
N PRO A 837 11.69 -9.23 1.04
CA PRO A 837 10.59 -9.25 0.06
C PRO A 837 11.03 -9.25 -1.41
N GLU A 838 12.17 -8.62 -1.75
CA GLU A 838 12.70 -8.56 -3.11
C GLU A 838 13.13 -9.92 -3.68
N ARG A 839 13.35 -10.91 -2.79
CA ARG A 839 13.62 -12.30 -3.17
C ARG A 839 12.36 -13.14 -3.30
N ILE A 840 11.19 -12.59 -3.00
CA ILE A 840 9.92 -13.32 -3.04
C ILE A 840 9.16 -12.93 -4.31
N VAL A 841 8.67 -13.93 -5.05
CA VAL A 841 7.78 -13.73 -6.19
C VAL A 841 6.47 -14.48 -5.95
N LYS A 842 5.36 -13.76 -5.97
CA LYS A 842 4.04 -14.35 -5.82
C LYS A 842 3.47 -14.75 -7.18
N ILE A 843 3.21 -16.04 -7.35
CA ILE A 843 2.47 -16.57 -8.50
C ILE A 843 1.37 -17.47 -7.93
N PRO A 844 0.10 -17.05 -7.96
CA PRO A 844 -1.00 -17.83 -7.40
C PRO A 844 -1.06 -19.26 -7.95
N GLY A 845 -1.56 -20.19 -7.13
CA GLY A 845 -1.85 -21.53 -7.61
C GLY A 845 -2.92 -21.50 -8.70
N ALA A 846 -2.81 -22.40 -9.67
CA ALA A 846 -3.68 -22.42 -10.83
C ALA A 846 -4.54 -23.70 -10.92
N VAL A 847 -5.62 -23.60 -11.69
CA VAL A 847 -6.60 -24.66 -11.94
C VAL A 847 -6.77 -24.87 -13.45
N GLU A 848 -6.98 -26.12 -13.84
CA GLU A 848 -7.30 -26.51 -15.21
C GLU A 848 -8.77 -26.23 -15.52
N LEU A 849 -9.05 -25.06 -16.08
CA LEU A 849 -10.41 -24.53 -16.26
C LEU A 849 -11.32 -25.39 -17.17
N GLU A 850 -10.74 -26.18 -18.07
CA GLU A 850 -11.49 -27.12 -18.93
C GLU A 850 -11.94 -28.37 -18.17
N ARG A 851 -11.10 -28.84 -17.23
CA ARG A 851 -11.39 -30.02 -16.42
C ARG A 851 -12.30 -29.68 -15.25
N PHE A 852 -11.96 -28.61 -14.53
CA PHE A 852 -12.75 -28.09 -13.42
C PHE A 852 -13.68 -27.01 -13.97
N ARG A 853 -14.87 -27.46 -14.39
CA ARG A 853 -15.90 -26.60 -14.99
C ARG A 853 -17.28 -26.90 -14.41
N PRO A 854 -18.23 -25.96 -14.49
CA PRO A 854 -19.60 -26.22 -14.06
C PRO A 854 -20.22 -27.41 -14.80
N ALA A 855 -21.07 -28.17 -14.11
CA ALA A 855 -21.83 -29.23 -14.75
C ALA A 855 -22.96 -28.63 -15.59
N ALA A 856 -23.19 -29.19 -16.78
CA ALA A 856 -24.34 -28.84 -17.60
C ALA A 856 -25.66 -29.30 -16.93
N ASP A 857 -25.66 -30.48 -16.31
CA ASP A 857 -26.75 -30.99 -15.49
C ASP A 857 -26.20 -31.54 -14.18
N ARG A 858 -26.41 -30.80 -13.08
CA ARG A 858 -25.98 -31.18 -11.74
C ARG A 858 -26.74 -32.40 -11.20
N ALA A 859 -28.01 -32.58 -11.57
CA ALA A 859 -28.81 -33.72 -11.14
C ALA A 859 -28.27 -35.02 -11.76
N ALA A 860 -27.89 -34.99 -13.04
CA ALA A 860 -27.22 -36.11 -13.69
C ALA A 860 -25.89 -36.48 -13.00
N VAL A 861 -25.07 -35.48 -12.62
CA VAL A 861 -23.83 -35.72 -11.87
C VAL A 861 -24.13 -36.36 -10.50
N ARG A 862 -25.15 -35.89 -9.79
CA ARG A 862 -25.59 -36.49 -8.51
C ARG A 862 -26.02 -37.95 -8.68
N ARG A 863 -26.82 -38.27 -9.71
CA ARG A 863 -27.20 -39.67 -10.03
C ARG A 863 -25.99 -40.56 -10.30
N ALA A 864 -25.05 -40.09 -11.11
CA ALA A 864 -23.85 -40.85 -11.45
C ALA A 864 -22.97 -41.16 -10.23
N LEU A 865 -22.99 -40.29 -9.21
CA LEU A 865 -22.27 -40.48 -7.95
C LEU A 865 -23.08 -41.24 -6.88
N GLY A 866 -24.34 -41.61 -7.16
CA GLY A 866 -25.24 -42.19 -6.17
C GLY A 866 -25.52 -41.24 -5.00
N LEU A 867 -25.70 -39.95 -5.31
CA LEU A 867 -26.01 -38.87 -4.37
C LEU A 867 -27.45 -38.38 -4.55
N PRO A 868 -28.12 -37.93 -3.47
CA PRO A 868 -29.50 -37.47 -3.52
C PRO A 868 -29.64 -36.16 -4.31
N GLU A 869 -30.65 -36.07 -5.18
CA GLU A 869 -30.88 -34.89 -6.05
C GLU A 869 -31.47 -33.69 -5.30
N GLY A 870 -32.42 -33.93 -4.37
CA GLY A 870 -33.18 -32.87 -3.69
C GLY A 870 -32.62 -32.41 -2.34
N ARG A 871 -31.46 -32.94 -1.90
CA ARG A 871 -30.86 -32.59 -0.61
C ARG A 871 -29.78 -31.51 -0.78
N PRO A 872 -29.67 -30.52 0.14
CA PRO A 872 -28.52 -29.63 0.17
C PRO A 872 -27.23 -30.42 0.47
N LEU A 873 -26.27 -30.35 -0.45
CA LEU A 873 -25.01 -31.09 -0.38
C LEU A 873 -23.85 -30.17 -0.03
N LEU A 874 -23.26 -30.37 1.15
CA LEU A 874 -22.00 -29.74 1.53
C LEU A 874 -20.85 -30.69 1.21
N LEU A 875 -19.74 -30.17 0.72
CA LEU A 875 -18.54 -30.95 0.45
C LEU A 875 -17.34 -30.35 1.17
N THR A 876 -16.48 -31.20 1.72
CA THR A 876 -15.10 -30.79 2.02
C THR A 876 -14.16 -31.92 1.66
N VAL A 877 -13.02 -31.59 1.05
CA VAL A 877 -11.99 -32.56 0.62
C VAL A 877 -10.67 -32.16 1.25
N ARG A 878 -10.25 -32.88 2.30
CA ARG A 878 -9.16 -32.49 3.20
C ARG A 878 -8.41 -33.69 3.75
N ASN A 879 -7.17 -33.47 4.19
CA ASN A 879 -6.52 -34.43 5.07
C ASN A 879 -7.27 -34.46 6.40
N LEU A 880 -7.58 -35.65 6.91
CA LEU A 880 -8.35 -35.82 8.16
C LEU A 880 -7.44 -35.62 9.38
N GLU A 881 -7.03 -34.37 9.59
CA GLU A 881 -6.09 -33.93 10.61
C GLU A 881 -6.69 -32.77 11.42
N ARG A 882 -6.23 -32.60 12.67
CA ARG A 882 -6.83 -31.66 13.64
C ARG A 882 -6.85 -30.22 13.13
N ARG A 883 -5.78 -29.80 12.45
CA ARG A 883 -5.64 -28.45 11.89
C ARG A 883 -6.72 -28.09 10.87
N MET A 884 -7.33 -29.08 10.22
CA MET A 884 -8.36 -28.86 9.20
C MET A 884 -9.74 -28.55 9.81
N GLY A 885 -9.91 -28.62 11.13
CA GLY A 885 -11.12 -28.19 11.84
C GLY A 885 -12.39 -28.99 11.56
N LEU A 886 -12.24 -30.24 11.09
CA LEU A 886 -13.36 -31.11 10.77
C LEU A 886 -14.18 -31.50 12.00
N ASP A 887 -13.58 -31.52 13.19
CA ASP A 887 -14.27 -31.71 14.47
C ASP A 887 -15.26 -30.57 14.77
N LEU A 888 -14.87 -29.34 14.48
CA LEU A 888 -15.73 -28.16 14.62
C LEU A 888 -16.86 -28.17 13.60
N LEU A 889 -16.56 -28.61 12.36
CA LEU A 889 -17.58 -28.76 11.32
C LEU A 889 -18.62 -29.83 11.67
N LEU A 890 -18.22 -30.98 12.24
CA LEU A 890 -19.19 -31.99 12.70
C LEU A 890 -20.10 -31.45 13.82
N ARG A 891 -19.55 -30.71 14.77
CA ARG A 891 -20.32 -30.04 15.82
C ARG A 891 -21.27 -28.97 15.26
N ALA A 892 -20.84 -28.25 14.23
CA ALA A 892 -21.69 -27.31 13.51
C ALA A 892 -22.82 -28.04 12.77
N MET A 893 -22.51 -29.17 12.12
CA MET A 893 -23.52 -29.99 11.43
C MET A 893 -24.61 -30.53 12.35
N ALA A 894 -24.31 -30.82 13.61
CA ALA A 894 -25.34 -31.20 14.59
C ALA A 894 -26.41 -30.12 14.78
N ARG A 895 -26.02 -28.84 14.61
CA ARG A 895 -26.93 -27.69 14.66
C ARG A 895 -27.56 -27.38 13.31
N VAL A 896 -26.80 -27.50 12.22
CA VAL A 896 -27.36 -27.36 10.86
C VAL A 896 -28.47 -28.39 10.66
N LYS A 897 -28.30 -29.64 11.11
CA LYS A 897 -29.34 -30.68 11.10
C LYS A 897 -30.66 -30.23 11.74
N ALA A 898 -30.60 -29.44 12.81
CA ALA A 898 -31.81 -28.97 13.49
C ALA A 898 -32.58 -27.90 12.69
N ARG A 899 -31.90 -27.16 11.80
CA ARG A 899 -32.49 -26.07 11.00
C ARG A 899 -32.75 -26.44 9.54
N VAL A 900 -31.88 -27.27 8.98
CA VAL A 900 -31.94 -27.81 7.63
C VAL A 900 -31.81 -29.33 7.71
N PRO A 901 -32.90 -30.05 8.06
CA PRO A 901 -32.86 -31.50 8.29
C PRO A 901 -32.33 -32.29 7.10
N GLU A 902 -32.60 -31.84 5.88
CA GLU A 902 -32.15 -32.55 4.68
C GLU A 902 -30.67 -32.33 4.33
N ALA A 903 -29.93 -31.48 5.04
CA ALA A 903 -28.52 -31.22 4.73
C ALA A 903 -27.65 -32.50 4.85
N LEU A 904 -26.78 -32.71 3.86
CA LEU A 904 -25.83 -33.83 3.82
C LEU A 904 -24.41 -33.28 3.61
N LEU A 905 -23.51 -33.57 4.55
CA LEU A 905 -22.09 -33.28 4.45
C LEU A 905 -21.33 -34.50 3.90
N LEU A 906 -20.63 -34.30 2.79
CA LEU A 906 -19.69 -35.24 2.19
C LEU A 906 -18.27 -34.90 2.63
N LEU A 907 -17.63 -35.82 3.35
CA LEU A 907 -16.25 -35.70 3.83
C LEU A 907 -15.31 -36.57 3.00
N GLY A 908 -14.58 -35.94 2.08
CA GLY A 908 -13.55 -36.57 1.24
C GLY A 908 -12.15 -36.41 1.84
N GLY A 909 -11.35 -37.46 1.74
CA GLY A 909 -9.94 -37.50 2.11
C GLY A 909 -9.58 -38.63 3.07
N ALA A 910 -8.31 -38.65 3.46
CA ALA A 910 -7.73 -39.62 4.38
C ALA A 910 -6.87 -38.89 5.43
N GLY A 911 -6.64 -39.52 6.57
CA GLY A 911 -5.82 -38.95 7.65
C GLY A 911 -5.97 -39.74 8.94
N SER A 912 -5.13 -39.42 9.91
CA SER A 912 -5.03 -40.17 11.17
C SER A 912 -6.31 -40.11 12.02
N LEU A 913 -7.08 -39.02 11.92
CA LEU A 913 -8.24 -38.79 12.78
C LEU A 913 -9.54 -39.37 12.23
N ARG A 914 -9.50 -40.20 11.18
CA ARG A 914 -10.71 -40.75 10.58
C ARG A 914 -11.61 -41.44 11.61
N GLY A 915 -11.06 -42.36 12.40
CA GLY A 915 -11.82 -43.09 13.41
C GLY A 915 -12.40 -42.18 14.50
N GLU A 916 -11.64 -41.16 14.94
CA GLU A 916 -12.12 -40.17 15.91
C GLU A 916 -13.27 -39.32 15.36
N LEU A 917 -13.20 -38.91 14.09
CA LEU A 917 -14.23 -38.12 13.44
C LEU A 917 -15.50 -38.94 13.17
N GLU A 918 -15.36 -40.21 12.78
CA GLU A 918 -16.49 -41.14 12.62
C GLU A 918 -17.18 -41.39 13.97
N ALA A 919 -16.43 -41.62 15.04
CA ALA A 919 -16.96 -41.78 16.40
C ALA A 919 -17.65 -40.50 16.92
N LEU A 920 -17.07 -39.32 16.66
CA LEU A 920 -17.68 -38.03 17.00
C LEU A 920 -18.99 -37.81 16.23
N GLY A 921 -19.04 -38.17 14.95
CA GLY A 921 -20.25 -38.09 14.14
C GLY A 921 -21.39 -38.95 14.70
N ALA A 922 -21.09 -40.20 15.08
CA ALA A 922 -22.05 -41.10 15.72
C ALA A 922 -22.53 -40.55 17.08
N ALA A 923 -21.61 -40.05 17.91
CA ALA A 923 -21.94 -39.48 19.22
C ALA A 923 -22.83 -38.21 19.10
N LEU A 924 -22.72 -37.47 18.01
CA LEU A 924 -23.55 -36.29 17.71
C LEU A 924 -24.87 -36.64 16.99
N GLY A 925 -25.16 -37.93 16.74
CA GLY A 925 -26.36 -38.38 16.04
C GLY A 925 -26.42 -37.89 14.59
N LEU A 926 -25.29 -37.86 13.90
CA LEU A 926 -25.17 -37.40 12.51
C LEU A 926 -25.36 -38.51 11.47
N ASP A 927 -25.83 -39.68 11.89
CA ASP A 927 -26.18 -40.79 11.00
C ASP A 927 -27.17 -40.31 9.93
N GLY A 928 -26.84 -40.52 8.65
CA GLY A 928 -27.63 -40.04 7.51
C GLY A 928 -27.42 -38.57 7.09
N HIS A 929 -26.64 -37.78 7.84
CA HIS A 929 -26.29 -36.39 7.51
C HIS A 929 -24.80 -36.16 7.25
N VAL A 930 -23.95 -37.12 7.58
CA VAL A 930 -22.51 -37.07 7.27
C VAL A 930 -22.11 -38.37 6.58
N ARG A 931 -21.42 -38.27 5.44
CA ARG A 931 -20.88 -39.42 4.70
C ARG A 931 -19.38 -39.26 4.49
N PHE A 932 -18.60 -40.17 5.06
CA PHE A 932 -17.16 -40.27 4.83
C PHE A 932 -16.89 -41.02 3.53
N LEU A 933 -16.34 -40.33 2.54
CA LEU A 933 -16.10 -40.87 1.20
C LEU A 933 -14.73 -41.58 1.07
N GLY A 934 -13.80 -41.31 1.99
CA GLY A 934 -12.41 -41.71 1.85
C GLY A 934 -11.68 -40.89 0.78
N PHE A 935 -10.54 -41.40 0.31
CA PHE A 935 -9.76 -40.72 -0.73
C PHE A 935 -10.56 -40.61 -2.04
N ILE A 936 -10.72 -39.39 -2.55
CA ILE A 936 -11.38 -39.13 -3.83
C ILE A 936 -10.30 -39.01 -4.90
N PRO A 937 -10.25 -39.93 -5.88
CA PRO A 937 -9.30 -39.83 -6.97
C PRO A 937 -9.48 -38.53 -7.75
N ASP A 938 -8.37 -37.93 -8.17
CA ASP A 938 -8.32 -36.67 -8.92
C ASP A 938 -9.25 -36.70 -10.14
N ARG A 939 -9.34 -37.84 -10.85
CA ARG A 939 -10.23 -38.01 -12.03
C ARG A 939 -11.73 -37.82 -11.72
N THR A 940 -12.17 -38.18 -10.51
CA THR A 940 -13.57 -38.08 -10.08
C THR A 940 -13.85 -36.83 -9.25
N LEU A 941 -12.82 -36.14 -8.80
CA LEU A 941 -12.93 -34.98 -7.93
C LEU A 941 -13.78 -33.83 -8.52
N PRO A 942 -13.65 -33.45 -9.82
CA PRO A 942 -14.51 -32.43 -10.42
C PRO A 942 -16.01 -32.74 -10.28
N ALA A 943 -16.41 -34.01 -10.41
CA ALA A 943 -17.81 -34.43 -10.29
C ALA A 943 -18.35 -34.18 -8.87
N PHE A 944 -17.54 -34.35 -7.83
CA PHE A 944 -17.95 -34.02 -6.46
C PHE A 944 -18.11 -32.52 -6.27
N TYR A 945 -17.20 -31.70 -6.80
CA TYR A 945 -17.35 -30.24 -6.78
C TYR A 945 -18.64 -29.81 -7.49
N GLN A 946 -18.88 -30.34 -8.69
CA GLN A 946 -20.08 -30.07 -9.48
C GLN A 946 -21.38 -30.49 -8.76
N ALA A 947 -21.36 -31.62 -8.04
CA ALA A 947 -22.51 -32.11 -7.29
C ALA A 947 -22.85 -31.26 -6.07
N ALA A 948 -21.86 -30.68 -5.40
CA ALA A 948 -22.02 -29.95 -4.15
C ALA A 948 -22.73 -28.60 -4.32
N ASP A 949 -23.55 -28.22 -3.34
CA ASP A 949 -24.13 -26.88 -3.20
C ASP A 949 -23.14 -25.89 -2.62
N VAL A 950 -22.37 -26.31 -1.62
CA VAL A 950 -21.35 -25.51 -0.95
C VAL A 950 -20.12 -26.36 -0.69
N PHE A 951 -18.94 -25.82 -0.97
CA PHE A 951 -17.68 -26.36 -0.51
C PHE A 951 -17.23 -25.67 0.78
N VAL A 952 -16.90 -26.42 1.82
CA VAL A 952 -16.62 -25.88 3.16
C VAL A 952 -15.16 -26.05 3.52
N LEU A 953 -14.49 -24.98 3.97
CA LEU A 953 -13.12 -25.02 4.50
C LEU A 953 -13.10 -24.56 5.97
N PRO A 954 -13.30 -25.47 6.93
CA PRO A 954 -13.36 -25.13 8.36
C PRO A 954 -11.96 -25.04 9.01
N THR A 955 -10.93 -24.68 8.25
CA THR A 955 -9.53 -24.79 8.70
C THR A 955 -9.27 -23.95 9.94
N ARG A 956 -8.55 -24.52 10.91
CA ARG A 956 -8.19 -23.83 12.17
C ARG A 956 -6.81 -23.20 12.11
N GLU A 957 -5.87 -23.83 11.41
CA GLU A 957 -4.49 -23.35 11.30
C GLU A 957 -3.82 -23.82 10.00
N LEU A 958 -2.83 -23.03 9.54
CA LEU A 958 -1.94 -23.35 8.42
C LEU A 958 -2.67 -23.74 7.14
N GLU A 959 -3.62 -22.92 6.69
CA GLU A 959 -4.09 -22.98 5.30
C GLU A 959 -3.04 -22.31 4.41
N GLY A 960 -2.39 -23.07 3.53
CA GLY A 960 -1.49 -22.51 2.52
C GLY A 960 -2.28 -21.72 1.47
N PHE A 961 -2.15 -22.07 0.21
CA PHE A 961 -2.99 -21.48 -0.85
C PHE A 961 -4.39 -22.12 -0.92
N GLY A 962 -4.53 -23.42 -0.67
CA GLY A 962 -5.82 -24.10 -0.81
C GLY A 962 -6.26 -24.30 -2.27
N LEU A 963 -5.55 -25.15 -3.04
CA LEU A 963 -5.90 -25.46 -4.43
C LEU A 963 -7.34 -25.98 -4.60
N VAL A 964 -7.83 -26.73 -3.61
CA VAL A 964 -9.21 -27.22 -3.55
C VAL A 964 -10.25 -26.10 -3.54
N THR A 965 -9.90 -24.91 -3.06
CA THR A 965 -10.74 -23.71 -3.09
C THR A 965 -10.94 -23.26 -4.53
N VAL A 966 -9.86 -23.04 -5.27
CA VAL A 966 -9.92 -22.54 -6.65
C VAL A 966 -10.51 -23.59 -7.60
N GLU A 967 -10.32 -24.88 -7.32
CA GLU A 967 -10.98 -25.99 -8.01
C GLU A 967 -12.50 -25.99 -7.83
N ALA A 968 -12.98 -25.81 -6.60
CA ALA A 968 -14.41 -25.71 -6.33
C ALA A 968 -15.02 -24.49 -7.03
N LEU A 969 -14.36 -23.33 -6.95
CA LEU A 969 -14.81 -22.10 -7.62
C LEU A 969 -14.83 -22.26 -9.15
N ALA A 970 -13.84 -22.94 -9.73
CA ALA A 970 -13.79 -23.22 -11.17
C ALA A 970 -14.93 -24.15 -11.64
N CYS A 971 -15.41 -25.05 -10.78
CA CYS A 971 -16.64 -25.82 -11.01
C CYS A 971 -17.93 -24.99 -10.77
N GLY A 972 -17.81 -23.70 -10.47
CA GLY A 972 -18.92 -22.83 -10.13
C GLY A 972 -19.56 -23.21 -8.80
N THR A 973 -18.82 -23.81 -7.86
CA THR A 973 -19.34 -24.21 -6.55
C THR A 973 -18.94 -23.18 -5.50
N PRO A 974 -19.91 -22.52 -4.83
CA PRO A 974 -19.65 -21.56 -3.77
C PRO A 974 -18.81 -22.17 -2.66
N VAL A 975 -17.89 -21.38 -2.13
CA VAL A 975 -16.98 -21.81 -1.08
C VAL A 975 -17.23 -21.00 0.18
N LEU A 976 -17.39 -21.64 1.33
CA LEU A 976 -17.43 -20.97 2.64
C LEU A 976 -16.20 -21.40 3.46
N GLY A 977 -15.31 -20.45 3.73
CA GLY A 977 -14.00 -20.72 4.33
C GLY A 977 -13.69 -19.90 5.59
N THR A 978 -12.82 -20.40 6.45
CA THR A 978 -12.42 -19.68 7.67
C THR A 978 -11.42 -18.57 7.38
N ARG A 979 -11.29 -17.60 8.30
CA ARG A 979 -10.27 -16.54 8.20
C ARG A 979 -8.88 -17.04 8.60
N VAL A 980 -8.41 -18.10 7.96
CA VAL A 980 -7.13 -18.74 8.22
C VAL A 980 -6.32 -18.83 6.94
N GLY A 981 -5.04 -18.46 7.01
CA GLY A 981 -4.09 -18.61 5.92
C GLY A 981 -4.44 -17.78 4.69
N ALA A 982 -4.32 -18.34 3.48
CA ALA A 982 -4.69 -17.64 2.24
C ALA A 982 -6.19 -17.70 1.91
N THR A 983 -7.03 -18.31 2.75
CA THR A 983 -8.48 -18.39 2.48
C THR A 983 -9.11 -17.01 2.25
N PRO A 984 -8.82 -15.96 3.07
CA PRO A 984 -9.36 -14.62 2.83
C PRO A 984 -8.84 -14.00 1.54
N GLU A 985 -7.59 -14.28 1.16
CA GLU A 985 -6.97 -13.77 -0.07
C GLU A 985 -7.73 -14.27 -1.31
N ILE A 986 -8.29 -15.48 -1.27
CA ILE A 986 -9.00 -16.09 -2.39
C ILE A 986 -10.49 -15.71 -2.38
N LEU A 987 -11.13 -15.72 -1.21
CA LEU A 987 -12.59 -15.59 -1.11
C LEU A 987 -13.06 -14.15 -0.90
N ALA A 988 -12.31 -13.30 -0.18
CA ALA A 988 -12.76 -11.92 0.09
C ALA A 988 -12.95 -11.09 -1.19
N PRO A 989 -12.10 -11.20 -2.24
CA PRO A 989 -12.33 -10.48 -3.49
C PRO A 989 -13.58 -10.93 -4.24
N LEU A 990 -14.02 -12.19 -4.06
CA LEU A 990 -15.27 -12.70 -4.62
C LEU A 990 -16.47 -12.21 -3.81
N SER A 991 -16.45 -12.45 -2.49
CA SER A 991 -17.46 -11.92 -1.56
C SER A 991 -17.03 -12.12 -0.10
N PRO A 992 -17.02 -11.06 0.74
CA PRO A 992 -16.74 -11.20 2.17
C PRO A 992 -17.70 -12.13 2.92
N SER A 993 -18.93 -12.32 2.41
CA SER A 993 -19.91 -13.23 3.04
C SER A 993 -19.55 -14.71 2.88
N LEU A 994 -18.56 -15.03 2.04
CA LEU A 994 -18.01 -16.38 1.87
C LEU A 994 -16.89 -16.70 2.88
N ILE A 995 -16.71 -15.85 3.88
CA ILE A 995 -15.78 -16.06 4.99
C ILE A 995 -16.57 -16.22 6.29
N PHE A 996 -16.30 -17.31 7.02
CA PHE A 996 -16.89 -17.53 8.35
C PHE A 996 -16.59 -16.37 9.30
N ARG A 997 -17.60 -15.97 10.09
CA ARG A 997 -17.46 -14.90 11.10
C ARG A 997 -16.58 -15.33 12.29
N GLY A 998 -16.52 -16.63 12.57
CA GLY A 998 -15.73 -17.21 13.66
C GLY A 998 -15.58 -18.73 13.55
N LEU A 999 -14.77 -19.32 14.43
CA LEU A 999 -14.51 -20.77 14.47
C LEU A 999 -15.40 -21.55 15.45
N ALA A 1000 -16.23 -20.85 16.24
CA ALA A 1000 -17.15 -21.49 17.17
C ALA A 1000 -18.18 -22.32 16.38
N PRO A 1001 -18.46 -23.58 16.74
CA PRO A 1001 -19.39 -24.42 15.99
C PRO A 1001 -20.80 -23.83 15.83
N GLU A 1002 -21.23 -22.96 16.75
CA GLU A 1002 -22.46 -22.17 16.67
C GLU A 1002 -22.40 -21.20 15.49
N THR A 1003 -21.34 -20.41 15.41
CA THR A 1003 -21.11 -19.44 14.32
C THR A 1003 -20.97 -20.13 12.97
N LEU A 1004 -20.23 -21.24 12.91
CA LEU A 1004 -20.10 -22.04 11.69
C LEU A 1004 -21.47 -22.54 11.21
N ALA A 1005 -22.31 -23.01 12.14
CA ALA A 1005 -23.66 -23.49 11.80
C ALA A 1005 -24.57 -22.36 11.31
N ASP A 1006 -24.52 -21.19 11.95
CA ASP A 1006 -25.29 -20.02 11.53
C ASP A 1006 -24.92 -19.58 10.11
N ASP A 1007 -23.62 -19.47 9.82
CA ASP A 1007 -23.12 -19.03 8.52
C ASP A 1007 -23.44 -20.06 7.42
N LEU A 1008 -23.30 -21.35 7.71
CA LEU A 1008 -23.69 -22.42 6.79
C LEU A 1008 -25.19 -22.40 6.51
N THR A 1009 -26.02 -22.25 7.55
CA THR A 1009 -27.47 -22.19 7.41
C THR A 1009 -27.89 -21.00 6.56
N GLY A 1010 -27.36 -19.80 6.85
CA GLY A 1010 -27.69 -18.60 6.08
C GLY A 1010 -27.27 -18.69 4.60
N LEU A 1011 -26.13 -19.32 4.31
CA LEU A 1011 -25.73 -19.56 2.91
C LEU A 1011 -26.65 -20.58 2.23
N LEU A 1012 -27.01 -21.67 2.89
CA LEU A 1012 -27.92 -22.67 2.34
C LEU A 1012 -29.32 -22.09 2.08
N GLU A 1013 -29.84 -21.28 3.00
CA GLU A 1013 -31.11 -20.55 2.85
C GLU A 1013 -31.08 -19.63 1.63
N ARG A 1014 -30.00 -18.85 1.46
CA ARG A 1014 -29.83 -18.00 0.27
C ARG A 1014 -29.79 -18.80 -1.03
N LEU A 1015 -29.23 -20.01 -1.00
CA LEU A 1015 -29.15 -20.89 -2.16
C LEU A 1015 -30.48 -21.62 -2.49
N THR A 1016 -31.54 -21.43 -1.69
CA THR A 1016 -32.88 -21.93 -2.03
C THR A 1016 -33.52 -21.17 -3.18
N ASP A 1017 -33.14 -19.91 -3.39
CA ASP A 1017 -33.54 -19.13 -4.57
C ASP A 1017 -32.69 -19.53 -5.80
N PRO A 1018 -33.30 -20.08 -6.86
CA PRO A 1018 -32.58 -20.52 -8.06
C PRO A 1018 -31.80 -19.40 -8.76
N ALA A 1019 -32.30 -18.16 -8.75
CA ALA A 1019 -31.65 -17.02 -9.40
C ALA A 1019 -30.38 -16.62 -8.64
N ASP A 1020 -30.48 -16.56 -7.31
CA ASP A 1020 -29.35 -16.27 -6.42
C ASP A 1020 -28.29 -17.36 -6.47
N ALA A 1021 -28.71 -18.62 -6.48
CA ALA A 1021 -27.82 -19.76 -6.66
C ALA A 1021 -27.10 -19.71 -8.02
N ALA A 1022 -27.83 -19.51 -9.13
CA ALA A 1022 -27.22 -19.40 -10.45
C ALA A 1022 -26.23 -18.24 -10.56
N ARG A 1023 -26.58 -17.07 -10.00
CA ARG A 1023 -25.72 -15.88 -9.97
C ARG A 1023 -24.41 -16.16 -9.23
N LEU A 1024 -24.49 -16.66 -7.99
CA LEU A 1024 -23.30 -16.90 -7.17
C LEU A 1024 -22.39 -17.96 -7.79
N ARG A 1025 -22.97 -19.01 -8.39
CA ARG A 1025 -22.20 -20.05 -9.12
C ARG A 1025 -21.45 -19.46 -10.32
N ALA A 1026 -22.11 -18.60 -11.08
CA ALA A 1026 -21.49 -17.93 -12.22
C ALA A 1026 -20.38 -16.96 -11.79
N GLU A 1027 -20.56 -16.24 -10.67
CA GLU A 1027 -19.52 -15.40 -10.07
C GLU A 1027 -18.30 -16.21 -9.64
N CYS A 1028 -18.51 -17.36 -8.99
CA CYS A 1028 -17.42 -18.28 -8.61
C CYS A 1028 -16.60 -18.70 -9.83
N ARG A 1029 -17.28 -19.09 -10.92
CA ARG A 1029 -16.63 -19.50 -12.17
C ARG A 1029 -15.81 -18.36 -12.77
N ARG A 1030 -16.42 -17.18 -12.94
CA ARG A 1030 -15.73 -16.01 -13.51
C ARG A 1030 -14.51 -15.60 -12.69
N HIS A 1031 -14.62 -15.64 -11.37
CA HIS A 1031 -13.50 -15.37 -10.46
C HIS A 1031 -12.34 -16.36 -10.67
N ALA A 1032 -12.66 -17.65 -10.82
CA ALA A 1032 -11.63 -18.65 -11.12
C ALA A 1032 -10.94 -18.43 -12.47
N GLU A 1033 -11.72 -18.10 -13.51
CA GLU A 1033 -11.20 -17.83 -14.86
C GLU A 1033 -10.31 -16.58 -14.90
N ALA A 1034 -10.70 -15.50 -14.24
CA ALA A 1034 -9.98 -14.24 -14.24
C ALA A 1034 -8.63 -14.31 -13.48
N HIS A 1035 -8.57 -15.13 -12.43
CA HIS A 1035 -7.46 -15.07 -11.47
C HIS A 1035 -6.58 -16.31 -11.41
N TYR A 1036 -7.10 -17.50 -11.69
CA TYR A 1036 -6.43 -18.77 -11.36
C TYR A 1036 -6.22 -19.71 -12.56
N GLY A 1037 -6.30 -19.20 -13.79
CA GLY A 1037 -5.97 -19.97 -15.00
C GLY A 1037 -4.47 -20.28 -15.14
N TRP A 1038 -4.16 -21.45 -15.70
CA TRP A 1038 -2.77 -21.90 -15.89
C TRP A 1038 -1.95 -21.02 -16.83
N ASP A 1039 -2.53 -20.43 -17.87
CA ASP A 1039 -1.79 -19.64 -18.87
C ASP A 1039 -1.11 -18.42 -18.22
N ARG A 1040 -1.81 -17.79 -17.28
CA ARG A 1040 -1.26 -16.67 -16.49
C ARG A 1040 -0.17 -17.14 -15.53
N ALA A 1041 -0.42 -18.21 -14.79
CA ALA A 1041 0.53 -18.72 -13.80
C ALA A 1041 1.82 -19.24 -14.46
N ILE A 1042 1.72 -19.87 -15.63
CA ILE A 1042 2.88 -20.40 -16.34
C ILE A 1042 3.71 -19.30 -17.00
N ALA A 1043 3.07 -18.27 -17.57
CA ALA A 1043 3.77 -17.12 -18.12
C ALA A 1043 4.60 -16.40 -17.05
N ALA A 1044 3.99 -16.14 -15.88
CA ALA A 1044 4.70 -15.54 -14.75
C ALA A 1044 5.82 -16.42 -14.20
N LEU A 1045 5.64 -17.75 -14.20
CA LEU A 1045 6.69 -18.68 -13.79
C LEU A 1045 7.87 -18.70 -14.76
N ALA A 1046 7.59 -18.68 -16.07
CA ALA A 1046 8.64 -18.60 -17.09
C ALA A 1046 9.48 -17.34 -16.92
N GLU A 1047 8.83 -16.18 -16.73
CA GLU A 1047 9.50 -14.90 -16.46
C GLU A 1047 10.38 -14.96 -15.20
N ALA A 1048 9.87 -15.58 -14.11
CA ALA A 1048 10.64 -15.75 -12.89
C ALA A 1048 11.88 -16.64 -13.10
N LEU A 1049 11.77 -17.69 -13.90
CA LEU A 1049 12.90 -18.57 -14.24
C LEU A 1049 13.94 -17.87 -15.12
N GLU A 1050 13.51 -17.04 -16.08
CA GLU A 1050 14.41 -16.22 -16.92
C GLU A 1050 15.19 -15.19 -16.08
N ARG A 1051 14.50 -14.51 -15.13
CA ARG A 1051 15.12 -13.61 -14.16
C ARG A 1051 16.16 -14.31 -13.28
N VAL A 1052 15.88 -15.56 -12.89
CA VAL A 1052 16.83 -16.37 -12.11
C VAL A 1052 18.04 -16.74 -12.95
N ALA A 1053 17.85 -17.13 -14.21
CA ALA A 1053 18.93 -17.49 -15.13
C ALA A 1053 19.87 -16.32 -15.49
N GLY A 1054 19.53 -15.08 -15.13
CA GLY A 1054 20.34 -13.89 -15.41
C GLY A 1054 20.19 -13.39 -16.85
N MET A 1055 19.01 -13.58 -17.45
CA MET A 1055 18.73 -13.26 -18.85
C MET A 1055 17.91 -11.97 -19.04
N GLN A 1056 18.00 -11.02 -18.12
CA GLN A 1056 17.50 -9.65 -18.30
C GLN A 1056 18.60 -8.63 -18.05
#